data_AF-A0A348MV88-F1
#
_entry.id   AF-A0A348MV88-F1
#
_cell.length_a   1.000
_cell.length_b   1.000
_cell.length_c   1.000
_cell.angle_alpha   90.00
_cell.angle_beta   90.00
_cell.angle_gamma   90.00
#
_symmetry.space_group_name_H-M   'P 1'
#
loop_
_entity.id
_entity.type
_entity.pdbx_description
1 polymer ?
#
loop_
_entity_poly.entity_id
_entity_poly.type
_entity_poly.pdbx_seq_one_letter_code
_entity_poly.pdbx_strand_id
1 'polypeptide(L)'
;TMWDYESDAPKMFPEKQRYPTHEEKFKVMGTNPEGAAVRGLWSDKDFLRDVWTKNSEMENTQFADYHGHGWNFRAVFKKDRKGNLLDKDNKIVEPEDPKKFDKAVHMSSVHLDVGMHCVDCHYSQDNHGNGHVYGEVAGAVEIDCVDCHGTVSEYPTLKTSGPAAPPGGTDLSLIRNPDGQNRFKWKEDGLFQRSLIWPDLEWKLSLLKDVVDPKHLEYNAKAARAKTMKKDPVEQHWGLDVTPEMLAHSNDEIECYACHQSWTTSCGGCHLPIEANWKTENKHYDGEESRNYASYNPQVARDQIFMLGRRGDINGGKIAPIRSTSALVLSSTNANREKIYVQQPPISAPGFSSQAMNPHFAHTVRKEETRVCSDCHLSESDDNNAIFTQTLGLGTDFIDFVGFNAYVGGGETIEAVQVTEWEEPQAIKGSFLHRYAYPDFYQQHQENNKKLTTAFDHKSGNINCLQLRGEYLFAAAGDAGMVVYDVASIANKGVSQRIITAPASKLGQDTNIPSTDATCVSLVTTQPVAPERNQGELMRVTNQEKPFHPIYNFALITDAVEGLILTNIDTLADGESRNNFLTRALTWNEDNLLKGARHLAVGGRYVYIIADAGLVVLDLDEPLTPKHLTTIPLNNGHSVEQQFRYLFVTDDDGLKVLDVTSPEDAFVIQDNTIPLKEANRVFVSRTFAYVAAGKDGLAIIDINNPRKLKIYQMFDANGEITDAQDVVIATTNASLFAYIADGDAGLKIIQLTSPESQPRFYGFSPDPKPEFIAWYPTKSKALSLSRGLERDRAVDESGGQVSVFSRLGSGPLSEEDMRSLYLGKDGKPWFVKDDIEALGSATHFGVSTPALVVKPTAVPKKSNNEPKAVQSVLPTDDKKE
;
A
#
# COMPACT_ATOMS: atom_id res chain seq x y z
N THR A 1 -5.65 20.87 -5.89
CA THR A 1 -4.19 20.63 -5.91
C THR A 1 -3.94 19.22 -5.41
N MET A 2 -3.22 18.39 -6.17
CA MET A 2 -2.85 17.05 -5.70
C MET A 2 -1.34 16.89 -5.91
N TRP A 3 -0.59 17.01 -4.82
CA TRP A 3 0.83 16.71 -4.68
C TRP A 3 1.03 16.09 -3.29
N ASP A 4 2.22 15.64 -2.96
CA ASP A 4 2.55 15.45 -1.56
C ASP A 4 2.96 16.79 -0.92
N TYR A 5 2.68 16.96 0.36
CA TYR A 5 2.96 18.20 1.08
C TYR A 5 4.44 18.39 1.45
N GLU A 6 5.31 17.43 1.16
CA GLU A 6 6.69 17.43 1.67
C GLU A 6 7.70 17.85 0.60
N SER A 7 7.49 17.43 -0.65
CA SER A 7 8.35 17.80 -1.76
C SER A 7 8.33 19.29 -2.00
N ASP A 8 9.51 19.91 -1.95
CA ASP A 8 9.68 21.35 -2.08
C ASP A 8 8.86 22.17 -1.05
N ALA A 9 8.49 21.57 0.10
CA ALA A 9 7.75 22.24 1.17
C ALA A 9 8.26 23.64 1.55
N PRO A 10 9.59 23.93 1.60
CA PRO A 10 10.09 25.29 1.86
C PRO A 10 9.58 26.35 0.87
N LYS A 11 9.19 25.95 -0.33
CA LYS A 11 8.68 26.83 -1.41
C LYS A 11 7.16 26.83 -1.52
N MET A 12 6.48 25.90 -0.84
CA MET A 12 5.03 25.74 -0.91
C MET A 12 4.30 26.25 0.34
N PHE A 13 4.99 26.33 1.48
CA PHE A 13 4.48 26.93 2.72
C PHE A 13 5.09 28.31 2.99
N PRO A 14 4.35 29.22 3.64
CA PRO A 14 4.89 30.51 4.05
C PRO A 14 5.97 30.36 5.13
N GLU A 15 7.03 31.17 5.07
CA GLU A 15 8.10 31.17 6.09
C GLU A 15 7.60 31.48 7.51
N LYS A 16 6.51 32.24 7.62
CA LYS A 16 5.84 32.55 8.88
C LYS A 16 4.53 31.78 8.96
N GLN A 17 4.26 31.17 10.12
CA GLN A 17 3.03 30.44 10.34
C GLN A 17 1.81 31.35 10.16
N ARG A 18 0.78 30.82 9.49
CA ARG A 18 -0.51 31.49 9.36
C ARG A 18 -1.45 31.04 10.48
N TYR A 19 -2.21 31.99 11.02
CA TYR A 19 -3.25 31.76 12.03
C TYR A 19 -4.63 32.18 11.49
N PRO A 20 -5.17 31.45 10.51
CA PRO A 20 -6.37 31.89 9.79
C PRO A 20 -7.61 31.82 10.69
N THR A 21 -8.39 32.89 10.65
CA THR A 21 -9.73 32.99 11.25
C THR A 21 -10.70 32.03 10.55
N HIS A 22 -11.86 31.77 11.17
CA HIS A 22 -12.89 30.91 10.56
C HIS A 22 -13.40 31.46 9.22
N GLU A 23 -13.51 32.78 9.09
CA GLU A 23 -13.91 33.46 7.85
C GLU A 23 -12.87 33.26 6.75
N GLU A 24 -11.58 33.42 7.06
CA GLU A 24 -10.50 33.17 6.11
C GLU A 24 -10.46 31.71 5.67
N LYS A 25 -10.59 30.77 6.63
CA LYS A 25 -10.69 29.33 6.34
C LYS A 25 -11.82 29.05 5.36
N PHE A 26 -13.02 29.57 5.64
CA PHE A 26 -14.20 29.37 4.80
C PHE A 26 -14.01 29.96 3.40
N LYS A 27 -13.43 31.17 3.30
CA LYS A 27 -13.14 31.82 2.01
C LYS A 27 -12.14 31.02 1.17
N VAL A 28 -11.05 30.53 1.78
CA VAL A 28 -10.07 29.69 1.09
C VAL A 28 -10.73 28.39 0.63
N MET A 29 -11.42 27.69 1.53
CA MET A 29 -12.05 26.40 1.24
C MET A 29 -13.20 26.45 0.23
N GLY A 30 -13.86 27.60 0.08
CA GLY A 30 -14.81 27.85 -1.00
C GLY A 30 -14.17 27.84 -2.39
N THR A 31 -12.85 28.02 -2.48
CA THR A 31 -12.10 28.01 -3.75
C THR A 31 -11.19 26.81 -3.91
N ASN A 32 -10.68 26.24 -2.81
CA ASN A 32 -9.89 25.02 -2.79
C ASN A 32 -10.34 24.13 -1.61
N PRO A 33 -11.04 23.01 -1.84
CA PRO A 33 -11.62 22.20 -0.78
C PRO A 33 -10.60 21.37 0.02
N GLU A 34 -9.31 21.50 -0.26
CA GLU A 34 -8.22 20.88 0.48
C GLU A 34 -7.96 21.62 1.80
N GLY A 35 -8.02 20.93 2.93
CA GLY A 35 -7.85 21.53 4.26
C GLY A 35 -6.47 22.14 4.49
N ALA A 36 -5.42 21.59 3.85
CA ALA A 36 -4.06 22.12 3.92
C ALA A 36 -3.88 23.45 3.17
N ALA A 37 -4.76 23.77 2.21
CA ALA A 37 -4.71 25.03 1.47
C ALA A 37 -4.85 26.26 2.37
N VAL A 38 -5.52 26.13 3.52
CA VAL A 38 -5.65 27.17 4.53
C VAL A 38 -4.30 27.67 5.06
N ARG A 39 -3.28 26.81 5.07
CA ARG A 39 -1.91 27.10 5.54
C ARG A 39 -0.92 27.31 4.41
N GLY A 40 -1.12 26.58 3.31
CA GLY A 40 -0.24 26.63 2.15
C GLY A 40 -0.29 27.94 1.37
N LEU A 41 0.77 28.25 0.63
CA LEU A 41 0.79 29.42 -0.27
C LEU A 41 -0.29 29.34 -1.36
N TRP A 42 -0.75 28.12 -1.68
CA TRP A 42 -1.83 27.85 -2.62
C TRP A 42 -3.24 28.20 -2.11
N SER A 43 -3.36 28.82 -0.94
CA SER A 43 -4.56 29.60 -0.58
C SER A 43 -4.79 30.77 -1.54
N ASP A 44 -3.70 31.31 -2.10
CA ASP A 44 -3.71 32.46 -2.99
C ASP A 44 -3.88 31.99 -4.45
N LYS A 45 -4.88 32.55 -5.12
CA LYS A 45 -5.15 32.23 -6.53
C LYS A 45 -4.04 32.72 -7.44
N ASP A 46 -3.39 33.83 -7.13
CA ASP A 46 -2.26 34.33 -7.91
C ASP A 46 -1.04 33.42 -7.75
N PHE A 47 -0.80 32.91 -6.54
CA PHE A 47 0.23 31.88 -6.33
C PHE A 47 -0.06 30.62 -7.15
N LEU A 48 -1.28 30.07 -7.07
CA LEU A 48 -1.68 28.91 -7.87
C LEU A 48 -1.52 29.15 -9.36
N ARG A 49 -1.93 30.33 -9.83
CA ARG A 49 -1.82 30.75 -11.23
C ARG A 49 -0.37 30.75 -11.71
N ASP A 50 0.54 31.26 -10.88
CA ASP A 50 1.91 31.57 -11.26
C ASP A 50 2.93 30.53 -10.72
N VAL A 51 2.49 29.47 -10.03
CA VAL A 51 3.37 28.48 -9.37
C VAL A 51 4.36 27.83 -10.35
N TRP A 52 3.95 27.60 -11.60
CA TRP A 52 4.81 27.08 -12.67
C TRP A 52 6.01 27.96 -13.00
N THR A 53 5.91 29.27 -12.78
CA THR A 53 7.05 30.21 -12.97
C THR A 53 8.17 29.96 -11.96
N LYS A 54 7.87 29.24 -10.87
CA LYS A 54 8.82 28.88 -9.82
C LYS A 54 9.58 27.59 -10.10
N ASN A 55 9.35 26.90 -11.21
CA ASN A 55 10.01 25.62 -11.52
C ASN A 55 11.55 25.69 -11.47
N SER A 56 12.16 26.84 -11.77
CA SER A 56 13.61 27.04 -11.64
C SER A 56 14.13 27.09 -10.19
N GLU A 57 13.23 27.27 -9.22
CA GLU A 57 13.51 27.25 -7.79
C GLU A 57 13.15 25.92 -7.11
N MET A 58 12.50 24.99 -7.84
CA MET A 58 12.02 23.72 -7.31
C MET A 58 13.07 22.63 -7.48
N GLU A 59 13.21 21.78 -6.48
CA GLU A 59 14.17 20.68 -6.50
C GLU A 59 13.50 19.38 -6.91
N ASN A 60 12.27 19.11 -6.48
CA ASN A 60 11.67 17.77 -6.59
C ASN A 60 10.42 17.73 -7.49
N THR A 61 9.86 18.88 -7.82
CA THR A 61 8.55 19.01 -8.47
C THR A 61 8.59 19.99 -9.65
N GLN A 62 7.81 19.71 -10.70
CA GLN A 62 7.63 20.62 -11.83
C GLN A 62 6.14 20.91 -12.04
N PHE A 63 5.74 22.16 -11.81
CA PHE A 63 4.36 22.60 -11.94
C PHE A 63 4.02 23.00 -13.37
N ALA A 64 2.81 22.67 -13.83
CA ALA A 64 2.25 23.23 -15.06
C ALA A 64 1.43 24.50 -14.77
N ASP A 65 1.09 25.23 -15.83
CA ASP A 65 0.21 26.38 -15.69
C ASP A 65 -1.19 25.98 -15.18
N TYR A 66 -1.74 26.80 -14.29
CA TYR A 66 -3.05 26.54 -13.73
C TYR A 66 -4.20 26.99 -14.66
N HIS A 67 -3.89 27.82 -15.66
CA HIS A 67 -4.88 28.36 -16.61
C HIS A 67 -5.33 27.37 -17.68
N GLY A 68 -4.42 26.51 -18.18
CA GLY A 68 -4.73 25.53 -19.21
C GLY A 68 -4.98 24.14 -18.65
N HIS A 69 -4.26 23.79 -17.57
CA HIS A 69 -4.18 22.40 -17.11
C HIS A 69 -4.73 22.23 -15.69
N GLY A 70 -4.49 23.17 -14.77
CA GLY A 70 -5.06 23.10 -13.39
C GLY A 70 -4.48 21.96 -12.52
N TRP A 71 -3.48 21.24 -13.02
CA TRP A 71 -2.85 20.10 -12.37
C TRP A 71 -1.40 20.41 -11.99
N ASN A 72 -0.97 19.94 -10.82
CA ASN A 72 0.44 19.87 -10.47
C ASN A 72 1.01 18.62 -11.13
N PHE A 73 2.05 18.76 -11.94
CA PHE A 73 2.74 17.62 -12.52
C PHE A 73 4.00 17.32 -11.72
N ARG A 74 4.53 16.13 -11.94
CA ARG A 74 5.87 15.77 -11.50
C ARG A 74 6.57 15.26 -12.73
N ALA A 75 7.84 15.64 -12.89
CA ALA A 75 8.66 15.02 -13.90
C ALA A 75 8.67 13.50 -13.64
N VAL A 76 8.35 12.73 -14.67
CA VAL A 76 8.26 11.28 -14.57
C VAL A 76 9.65 10.72 -14.85
N PHE A 77 10.14 9.86 -13.96
CA PHE A 77 11.41 9.16 -14.14
C PHE A 77 11.15 7.67 -14.08
N LYS A 78 11.95 6.89 -14.82
CA LYS A 78 12.13 5.47 -14.48
C LYS A 78 12.72 5.43 -13.06
N LYS A 79 12.42 4.40 -12.28
CA LYS A 79 12.97 4.24 -10.93
C LYS A 79 13.41 2.81 -10.73
N ASP A 80 14.58 2.60 -10.11
CA ASP A 80 14.92 1.28 -9.60
C ASP A 80 14.16 0.93 -8.32
N ARG A 81 14.26 -0.32 -7.85
CA ARG A 81 13.57 -0.77 -6.63
C ARG A 81 13.98 0.06 -5.40
N LYS A 82 15.20 0.61 -5.37
CA LYS A 82 15.71 1.49 -4.30
C LYS A 82 15.20 2.93 -4.41
N GLY A 83 14.49 3.27 -5.48
CA GLY A 83 13.95 4.60 -5.76
C GLY A 83 14.94 5.57 -6.41
N ASN A 84 16.11 5.10 -6.88
CA ASN A 84 16.99 5.94 -7.68
C ASN A 84 16.27 6.33 -8.97
N LEU A 85 16.31 7.61 -9.33
CA LEU A 85 15.81 8.08 -10.61
C LEU A 85 16.70 7.54 -11.72
N LEU A 86 16.12 7.09 -12.82
CA LEU A 86 16.82 6.59 -13.99
C LEU A 86 16.40 7.39 -15.23
N ASP A 87 17.36 7.64 -16.11
CA ASP A 87 17.11 8.25 -17.42
C ASP A 87 16.58 7.22 -18.43
N LYS A 88 16.36 7.65 -19.69
CA LYS A 88 15.86 6.78 -20.75
C LYS A 88 16.74 5.55 -21.02
N ASP A 89 18.04 5.65 -20.76
CA ASP A 89 19.06 4.62 -20.96
C ASP A 89 19.28 3.77 -19.68
N ASN A 90 18.41 3.91 -18.67
CA ASN A 90 18.47 3.27 -17.36
C ASN A 90 19.71 3.65 -16.53
N LYS A 91 20.32 4.82 -16.77
CA LYS A 91 21.42 5.32 -15.94
C LYS A 91 20.87 6.13 -14.78
N ILE A 92 21.50 5.99 -13.61
CA ILE A 92 21.14 6.75 -12.42
C ILE A 92 21.29 8.26 -12.69
N VAL A 93 20.22 9.00 -12.39
CA VAL A 93 20.19 10.45 -12.34
C VAL A 93 20.40 10.88 -10.90
N GLU A 94 21.57 11.46 -10.62
CA GLU A 94 21.91 11.92 -9.26
C GLU A 94 20.93 13.04 -8.82
N PRO A 95 20.42 13.03 -7.57
CA PRO A 95 19.42 13.98 -7.09
C PRO A 95 19.85 15.46 -7.20
N GLU A 96 21.15 15.73 -7.07
CA GLU A 96 21.76 17.06 -7.12
C GLU A 96 22.10 17.55 -8.54
N ASP A 97 21.80 16.76 -9.58
CA ASP A 97 22.04 17.16 -10.96
C ASP A 97 21.15 18.36 -11.34
N PRO A 98 21.72 19.54 -11.67
CA PRO A 98 20.94 20.73 -12.02
C PRO A 98 20.13 20.56 -13.32
N LYS A 99 20.44 19.55 -14.13
CA LYS A 99 19.72 19.18 -15.35
C LYS A 99 18.91 17.89 -15.21
N LYS A 100 18.64 17.43 -13.99
CA LYS A 100 17.90 16.16 -13.80
C LYS A 100 16.57 16.13 -14.52
N PHE A 101 15.83 17.24 -14.57
CA PHE A 101 14.55 17.30 -15.26
C PHE A 101 14.66 17.16 -16.78
N ASP A 102 15.79 17.54 -17.38
CA ASP A 102 16.07 17.29 -18.81
C ASP A 102 16.25 15.78 -19.11
N LYS A 103 16.46 14.98 -18.06
CA LYS A 103 16.63 13.52 -18.13
C LYS A 103 15.37 12.75 -17.74
N ALA A 104 14.29 13.47 -17.42
CA ALA A 104 12.98 12.86 -17.19
C ALA A 104 12.52 12.11 -18.45
N VAL A 105 11.70 11.08 -18.25
CA VAL A 105 11.10 10.28 -19.31
C VAL A 105 9.60 10.53 -19.36
N HIS A 106 8.98 10.23 -20.49
CA HIS A 106 7.52 10.17 -20.59
C HIS A 106 7.12 8.69 -20.50
N MET A 107 6.69 8.21 -19.32
CA MET A 107 6.16 6.84 -19.14
C MET A 107 4.65 6.78 -19.48
N SER A 108 4.26 7.44 -20.56
CA SER A 108 2.94 7.42 -21.19
C SER A 108 2.67 6.08 -21.86
N SER A 109 1.41 5.80 -22.22
CA SER A 109 1.09 4.71 -23.14
C SER A 109 1.87 4.87 -24.46
N VAL A 110 2.43 3.77 -24.98
CA VAL A 110 3.06 3.70 -26.31
C VAL A 110 2.11 4.15 -27.41
N HIS A 111 0.80 3.98 -27.22
CA HIS A 111 -0.23 4.47 -28.13
C HIS A 111 -0.25 6.00 -28.18
N LEU A 112 -0.11 6.66 -27.03
CA LEU A 112 -0.03 8.13 -26.97
C LEU A 112 1.28 8.62 -27.61
N ASP A 113 2.39 7.90 -27.42
CA ASP A 113 3.71 8.27 -27.96
C ASP A 113 3.73 8.32 -29.49
N VAL A 114 2.94 7.45 -30.15
CA VAL A 114 2.80 7.48 -31.62
C VAL A 114 1.76 8.49 -32.10
N GLY A 115 1.05 9.15 -31.19
CA GLY A 115 0.04 10.17 -31.48
C GLY A 115 -1.41 9.68 -31.54
N MET A 116 -1.72 8.49 -31.00
CA MET A 116 -3.12 8.03 -30.88
C MET A 116 -3.86 8.83 -29.80
N HIS A 117 -5.13 9.12 -30.08
CA HIS A 117 -6.09 9.74 -29.16
C HIS A 117 -7.15 8.73 -28.73
N CYS A 118 -7.93 9.06 -27.68
CA CYS A 118 -8.96 8.15 -27.17
C CYS A 118 -9.90 7.62 -28.26
N VAL A 119 -10.29 8.47 -29.23
CA VAL A 119 -11.20 8.15 -30.34
C VAL A 119 -10.61 7.23 -31.41
N ASP A 120 -9.30 6.96 -31.35
CA ASP A 120 -8.65 6.00 -32.24
C ASP A 120 -8.89 4.56 -31.76
N CYS A 121 -9.05 4.35 -30.45
CA CYS A 121 -9.33 3.04 -29.85
C CYS A 121 -10.78 2.89 -29.37
N HIS A 122 -11.40 3.98 -28.90
CA HIS A 122 -12.81 3.99 -28.48
C HIS A 122 -13.70 4.38 -29.66
N TYR A 123 -14.58 3.48 -30.07
CA TYR A 123 -15.40 3.64 -31.28
C TYR A 123 -16.78 4.23 -30.99
N SER A 124 -17.65 4.26 -32.00
CA SER A 124 -18.96 4.91 -31.92
C SER A 124 -19.75 4.43 -30.70
N GLN A 125 -19.73 3.14 -30.40
CA GLN A 125 -20.44 2.59 -29.25
C GLN A 125 -19.80 2.99 -27.91
N ASP A 126 -18.47 2.95 -27.80
CA ASP A 126 -17.79 3.37 -26.57
C ASP A 126 -18.06 4.85 -26.24
N ASN A 127 -18.18 5.70 -27.26
CA ASN A 127 -18.39 7.15 -27.10
C ASN A 127 -19.86 7.55 -26.97
N HIS A 128 -20.78 6.85 -27.63
CA HIS A 128 -22.21 7.20 -27.66
C HIS A 128 -23.10 6.25 -26.86
N GLY A 129 -22.54 5.15 -26.37
CA GLY A 129 -23.26 4.06 -25.72
C GLY A 129 -24.05 3.19 -26.69
N ASN A 130 -24.55 2.07 -26.19
CA ASN A 130 -25.50 1.17 -26.88
C ASN A 130 -26.89 1.19 -26.24
N GLY A 131 -27.19 2.23 -25.46
CA GLY A 131 -28.46 2.38 -24.75
C GLY A 131 -28.56 1.61 -23.43
N HIS A 132 -27.55 0.83 -23.04
CA HIS A 132 -27.51 0.18 -21.73
C HIS A 132 -26.83 1.08 -20.68
N VAL A 133 -27.27 0.91 -19.42
CA VAL A 133 -26.61 1.50 -18.26
C VAL A 133 -25.70 0.44 -17.65
N TYR A 134 -24.40 0.74 -17.58
CA TYR A 134 -23.40 -0.15 -17.03
C TYR A 134 -23.08 0.21 -15.58
N GLY A 135 -22.84 -0.80 -14.74
CA GLY A 135 -22.37 -0.61 -13.36
C GLY A 135 -20.93 -0.11 -13.27
N GLU A 136 -20.15 -0.25 -14.35
CA GLU A 136 -18.80 0.30 -14.48
C GLU A 136 -18.48 0.71 -15.92
N VAL A 137 -17.58 1.69 -16.08
CA VAL A 137 -17.16 2.18 -17.40
C VAL A 137 -16.53 1.07 -18.26
N ALA A 138 -15.78 0.15 -17.65
CA ALA A 138 -15.13 -0.93 -18.38
C ALA A 138 -16.12 -1.91 -19.03
N GLY A 139 -17.30 -2.09 -18.44
CA GLY A 139 -18.37 -2.90 -19.00
C GLY A 139 -18.98 -2.30 -20.28
N ALA A 140 -18.78 -1.00 -20.52
CA ALA A 140 -19.23 -0.31 -21.72
C ALA A 140 -18.21 -0.34 -22.87
N VAL A 141 -17.02 -0.93 -22.64
CA VAL A 141 -15.95 -0.97 -23.64
C VAL A 141 -16.14 -2.18 -24.56
N GLU A 142 -16.20 -1.97 -25.87
CA GLU A 142 -16.29 -3.06 -26.84
C GLU A 142 -14.92 -3.57 -27.31
N ILE A 143 -13.86 -2.75 -27.25
CA ILE A 143 -12.54 -3.11 -27.76
C ILE A 143 -11.68 -3.85 -26.71
N ASP A 144 -10.96 -4.89 -27.14
CA ASP A 144 -9.89 -5.54 -26.37
C ASP A 144 -8.56 -5.51 -27.18
N CYS A 145 -7.43 -5.72 -26.51
CA CYS A 145 -6.08 -5.67 -27.10
C CYS A 145 -5.94 -6.65 -28.27
N VAL A 146 -6.52 -7.85 -28.13
CA VAL A 146 -6.42 -8.93 -29.12
C VAL A 146 -7.14 -8.60 -30.44
N ASP A 147 -8.10 -7.67 -30.42
CA ASP A 147 -8.88 -7.29 -31.60
C ASP A 147 -8.03 -6.53 -32.63
N CYS A 148 -6.97 -5.85 -32.16
CA CYS A 148 -6.02 -5.08 -32.96
C CYS A 148 -4.64 -5.75 -33.07
N HIS A 149 -4.21 -6.49 -32.04
CA HIS A 149 -2.86 -7.08 -31.97
C HIS A 149 -2.82 -8.57 -32.27
N GLY A 150 -3.97 -9.26 -32.24
CA GLY A 150 -4.06 -10.71 -32.41
C GLY A 150 -3.56 -11.50 -31.20
N THR A 151 -3.36 -12.79 -31.42
CA THR A 151 -2.84 -13.74 -30.42
C THR A 151 -1.47 -14.28 -30.86
N VAL A 152 -0.88 -15.19 -30.10
CA VAL A 152 0.38 -15.85 -30.51
C VAL A 152 0.19 -16.76 -31.73
N SER A 153 -1.02 -17.24 -31.98
CA SER A 153 -1.34 -18.19 -33.07
C SER A 153 -2.07 -17.54 -34.24
N GLU A 154 -2.82 -16.46 -34.00
CA GLU A 154 -3.73 -15.86 -34.97
C GLU A 154 -3.51 -14.35 -35.11
N TYR A 155 -3.64 -13.87 -36.35
CA TYR A 155 -3.72 -12.43 -36.62
C TYR A 155 -5.06 -11.88 -36.12
N PRO A 156 -5.13 -10.57 -35.79
CA PRO A 156 -6.37 -9.94 -35.34
C PRO A 156 -7.48 -10.13 -36.38
N THR A 157 -8.67 -10.50 -35.90
CA THR A 157 -9.88 -10.63 -36.73
C THR A 157 -10.46 -9.26 -37.11
N LEU A 158 -10.03 -8.19 -36.42
CA LEU A 158 -10.62 -6.85 -36.49
C LEU A 158 -12.10 -6.83 -36.13
N LYS A 159 -12.51 -7.72 -35.23
CA LYS A 159 -13.83 -7.74 -34.63
C LYS A 159 -13.70 -7.50 -33.14
N THR A 160 -14.51 -6.58 -32.62
CA THR A 160 -14.47 -6.23 -31.20
C THR A 160 -14.91 -7.41 -30.32
N SER A 161 -14.25 -7.63 -29.18
CA SER A 161 -14.49 -8.78 -28.28
C SER A 161 -14.68 -8.42 -26.81
N GLY A 162 -14.58 -7.14 -26.46
CA GLY A 162 -14.79 -6.63 -25.10
C GLY A 162 -16.24 -6.75 -24.62
N PRO A 163 -16.50 -6.46 -23.33
CA PRO A 163 -17.79 -6.70 -22.67
C PRO A 163 -19.01 -6.09 -23.36
N ALA A 164 -18.85 -4.92 -23.99
CA ALA A 164 -19.94 -4.26 -24.70
C ALA A 164 -20.09 -4.68 -26.16
N ALA A 165 -19.17 -5.48 -26.71
CA ALA A 165 -19.19 -5.85 -28.12
C ALA A 165 -20.53 -6.53 -28.50
N PRO A 166 -21.14 -6.17 -29.64
CA PRO A 166 -22.36 -6.84 -30.10
C PRO A 166 -22.08 -8.31 -30.44
N PRO A 167 -23.10 -9.18 -30.54
CA PRO A 167 -22.90 -10.57 -30.96
C PRO A 167 -22.14 -10.68 -32.27
N GLY A 168 -20.96 -11.30 -32.23
CA GLY A 168 -20.06 -11.44 -33.38
C GLY A 168 -19.10 -10.26 -33.62
N GLY A 169 -19.12 -9.26 -32.74
CA GLY A 169 -18.22 -8.10 -32.72
C GLY A 169 -18.54 -7.04 -33.79
N THR A 170 -18.15 -5.79 -33.51
CA THR A 170 -18.13 -4.71 -34.49
C THR A 170 -16.95 -4.93 -35.44
N ASP A 171 -17.22 -4.97 -36.75
CA ASP A 171 -16.20 -5.17 -37.78
C ASP A 171 -15.41 -3.87 -38.06
N LEU A 172 -14.23 -3.78 -37.46
CA LEU A 172 -13.31 -2.65 -37.58
C LEU A 172 -12.72 -2.52 -39.00
N SER A 173 -12.77 -3.56 -39.84
CA SER A 173 -12.32 -3.45 -41.24
C SER A 173 -13.24 -2.57 -42.10
N LEU A 174 -14.49 -2.40 -41.66
CA LEU A 174 -15.52 -1.62 -42.36
C LEU A 174 -15.54 -0.16 -41.95
N ILE A 175 -14.90 0.21 -40.85
CA ILE A 175 -14.93 1.61 -40.38
C ILE A 175 -14.13 2.51 -41.33
N ARG A 176 -14.64 3.73 -41.53
CA ARG A 176 -14.04 4.75 -42.39
C ARG A 176 -13.80 6.02 -41.60
N ASN A 177 -12.72 6.72 -41.93
CA ASN A 177 -12.48 8.08 -41.46
C ASN A 177 -13.35 9.08 -42.26
N PRO A 178 -13.47 10.35 -41.81
CA PRO A 178 -14.25 11.38 -42.50
C PRO A 178 -13.83 11.62 -43.96
N ASP A 179 -12.60 11.25 -44.33
CA ASP A 179 -12.07 11.29 -45.70
C ASP A 179 -12.54 10.11 -46.57
N GLY A 180 -13.39 9.21 -46.04
CA GLY A 180 -13.97 8.06 -46.74
C GLY A 180 -13.05 6.85 -46.85
N GLN A 181 -11.82 6.93 -46.37
CA GLN A 181 -10.85 5.83 -46.43
C GLN A 181 -10.93 4.94 -45.19
N ASN A 182 -10.50 3.68 -45.31
CA ASN A 182 -10.51 2.71 -44.21
C ASN A 182 -9.62 3.18 -43.06
N ARG A 183 -10.09 3.02 -41.82
CA ARG A 183 -9.24 3.24 -40.63
C ARG A 183 -8.22 2.14 -40.48
N PHE A 184 -8.63 0.88 -40.68
CA PHE A 184 -7.74 -0.28 -40.66
C PHE A 184 -7.48 -0.80 -42.08
N LYS A 185 -6.22 -1.09 -42.39
CA LYS A 185 -5.82 -1.60 -43.71
C LYS A 185 -4.63 -2.53 -43.60
N TRP A 186 -4.77 -3.73 -44.17
CA TRP A 186 -3.64 -4.61 -44.43
C TRP A 186 -2.84 -4.09 -45.63
N LYS A 187 -1.53 -3.97 -45.45
CA LYS A 187 -0.53 -3.66 -46.48
C LYS A 187 0.46 -4.83 -46.58
N GLU A 188 1.38 -4.78 -47.54
CA GLU A 188 2.36 -5.85 -47.77
C GLU A 188 3.21 -6.16 -46.53
N ASP A 189 3.47 -5.16 -45.69
CA ASP A 189 4.34 -5.25 -44.52
C ASP A 189 3.59 -5.35 -43.19
N GLY A 190 2.25 -5.37 -43.15
CA GLY A 190 1.47 -5.62 -41.93
C GLY A 190 0.13 -4.91 -41.87
N LEU A 191 -0.46 -4.86 -40.68
CA LEU A 191 -1.71 -4.16 -40.41
C LEU A 191 -1.44 -2.72 -39.98
N PHE A 192 -2.14 -1.77 -40.60
CA PHE A 192 -2.06 -0.35 -40.29
C PHE A 192 -3.38 0.19 -39.78
N GLN A 193 -3.28 1.11 -38.84
CA GLN A 193 -4.39 1.95 -38.35
C GLN A 193 -4.11 3.41 -38.69
N ARG A 194 -5.11 4.14 -39.18
CA ARG A 194 -5.04 5.58 -39.44
C ARG A 194 -5.62 6.37 -38.26
N SER A 195 -5.03 7.53 -37.96
CA SER A 195 -5.62 8.45 -36.98
C SER A 195 -6.93 9.01 -37.49
N LEU A 196 -7.91 9.13 -36.59
CA LEU A 196 -9.17 9.83 -36.86
C LEU A 196 -8.98 11.34 -36.91
N ILE A 197 -8.08 11.88 -36.09
CA ILE A 197 -7.89 13.33 -35.93
C ILE A 197 -6.87 13.87 -36.94
N TRP A 198 -5.87 13.07 -37.31
CA TRP A 198 -4.76 13.48 -38.18
C TRP A 198 -4.75 12.65 -39.48
N PRO A 199 -5.34 13.14 -40.59
CA PRO A 199 -5.53 12.35 -41.82
C PRO A 199 -4.25 11.76 -42.43
N ASP A 200 -3.11 12.44 -42.24
CA ASP A 200 -1.81 12.04 -42.76
C ASP A 200 -1.03 11.12 -41.81
N LEU A 201 -1.57 10.84 -40.62
CA LEU A 201 -0.94 9.98 -39.61
C LEU A 201 -1.52 8.57 -39.66
N GLU A 202 -0.63 7.59 -39.75
CA GLU A 202 -0.94 6.18 -39.65
C GLU A 202 0.15 5.42 -38.91
N TRP A 203 -0.22 4.31 -38.30
CA TRP A 203 0.64 3.48 -37.47
C TRP A 203 0.59 2.04 -37.93
N LYS A 204 1.75 1.41 -38.05
CA LYS A 204 1.84 -0.05 -38.16
C LYS A 204 1.56 -0.65 -36.78
N LEU A 205 0.58 -1.54 -36.69
CA LEU A 205 0.27 -2.25 -35.45
C LEU A 205 1.31 -3.34 -35.20
N SER A 206 1.69 -3.52 -33.94
CA SER A 206 2.55 -4.64 -33.52
C SER A 206 1.70 -5.90 -33.37
N LEU A 207 1.93 -6.90 -34.22
CA LEU A 207 1.14 -8.12 -34.25
C LEU A 207 1.81 -9.20 -33.40
N LEU A 208 1.09 -9.77 -32.44
CA LEU A 208 1.68 -10.68 -31.46
C LEU A 208 2.31 -11.92 -32.12
N LYS A 209 1.61 -12.51 -33.11
CA LYS A 209 2.09 -13.63 -33.92
C LYS A 209 3.45 -13.37 -34.58
N ASP A 210 3.66 -12.16 -35.09
CA ASP A 210 4.91 -11.74 -35.75
C ASP A 210 6.02 -11.49 -34.73
N VAL A 211 5.67 -10.92 -33.57
CA VAL A 211 6.62 -10.61 -32.49
C VAL A 211 7.18 -11.88 -31.83
N VAL A 212 6.42 -12.97 -31.81
CA VAL A 212 6.85 -14.24 -31.20
C VAL A 212 7.53 -15.20 -32.18
N ASP A 213 7.49 -14.95 -33.48
CA ASP A 213 8.10 -15.82 -34.49
C ASP A 213 9.59 -15.49 -34.72
N PRO A 214 10.54 -16.38 -34.37
CA PRO A 214 11.97 -16.15 -34.56
C PRO A 214 12.41 -15.97 -36.02
N LYS A 215 11.54 -16.28 -37.00
CA LYS A 215 11.81 -16.07 -38.43
C LYS A 215 11.32 -14.72 -38.93
N HIS A 216 10.54 -13.99 -38.13
CA HIS A 216 9.98 -12.71 -38.53
C HIS A 216 10.91 -11.55 -38.13
N LEU A 217 10.87 -10.45 -38.90
CA LEU A 217 11.75 -9.29 -38.68
C LEU A 217 11.47 -8.53 -37.37
N GLU A 218 10.24 -8.64 -36.86
CA GLU A 218 9.80 -7.99 -35.61
C GLU A 218 9.97 -8.87 -34.36
N TYR A 219 10.67 -10.00 -34.49
CA TYR A 219 10.86 -10.94 -33.39
C TYR A 219 11.45 -10.27 -32.15
N ASN A 220 10.82 -10.53 -30.99
CA ASN A 220 11.33 -10.13 -29.70
C ASN A 220 11.33 -11.34 -28.76
N ALA A 221 12.51 -11.85 -28.41
CA ALA A 221 12.64 -13.05 -27.60
C ALA A 221 12.05 -12.91 -26.18
N LYS A 222 12.02 -11.70 -25.61
CA LYS A 222 11.41 -11.48 -24.28
C LYS A 222 9.89 -11.63 -24.38
N ALA A 223 9.29 -10.99 -25.37
CA ALA A 223 7.87 -11.13 -25.64
C ALA A 223 7.51 -12.58 -26.01
N ALA A 224 8.33 -13.24 -26.83
CA ALA A 224 8.18 -14.65 -27.18
C ALA A 224 8.20 -15.54 -25.93
N ARG A 225 9.23 -15.42 -25.09
CA ARG A 225 9.32 -16.18 -23.82
C ARG A 225 8.10 -15.93 -22.93
N ALA A 226 7.73 -14.67 -22.71
CA ALA A 226 6.62 -14.33 -21.82
C ALA A 226 5.27 -14.86 -22.34
N LYS A 227 5.01 -14.72 -23.65
CA LYS A 227 3.71 -15.03 -24.26
C LYS A 227 3.56 -16.48 -24.74
N THR A 228 4.65 -17.22 -24.86
CA THR A 228 4.63 -18.64 -25.28
C THR A 228 5.06 -19.61 -24.17
N MET A 229 5.18 -19.13 -22.93
CA MET A 229 5.50 -19.96 -21.77
C MET A 229 4.41 -21.01 -21.55
N LYS A 230 4.81 -22.28 -21.38
CA LYS A 230 3.94 -23.38 -21.00
C LYS A 230 3.56 -23.30 -19.52
N LYS A 231 2.35 -23.73 -19.17
CA LYS A 231 1.82 -23.80 -17.78
C LYS A 231 2.67 -24.65 -16.80
N ASP A 232 3.64 -25.43 -17.29
CA ASP A 232 4.49 -26.27 -16.44
C ASP A 232 5.70 -25.46 -15.95
N PRO A 233 5.75 -25.10 -14.64
CA PRO A 233 6.82 -24.26 -14.11
C PRO A 233 8.15 -25.00 -13.96
N VAL A 234 8.18 -26.34 -14.08
CA VAL A 234 9.40 -27.14 -13.88
C VAL A 234 10.31 -27.05 -15.10
N GLU A 235 9.75 -27.29 -16.29
CA GLU A 235 10.52 -27.22 -17.54
C GLU A 235 10.78 -25.77 -17.98
N GLN A 236 9.91 -24.83 -17.57
CA GLN A 236 9.85 -23.45 -18.08
C GLN A 236 9.98 -23.38 -19.61
N HIS A 237 9.38 -24.38 -20.27
CA HIS A 237 9.42 -24.51 -21.73
C HIS A 237 8.58 -23.39 -22.36
N TRP A 238 9.11 -22.79 -23.41
CA TRP A 238 8.42 -21.77 -24.20
C TRP A 238 8.80 -21.94 -25.66
N GLY A 239 7.88 -21.60 -26.55
CA GLY A 239 8.08 -21.71 -27.98
C GLY A 239 6.77 -21.77 -28.75
N LEU A 240 6.87 -21.65 -30.09
CA LEU A 240 5.72 -21.73 -30.99
C LEU A 240 5.05 -23.11 -31.01
N ASP A 241 5.70 -24.13 -30.47
CA ASP A 241 5.16 -25.48 -30.30
C ASP A 241 4.21 -25.61 -29.09
N VAL A 242 4.16 -24.61 -28.20
CA VAL A 242 3.21 -24.55 -27.09
C VAL A 242 1.84 -24.15 -27.62
N THR A 243 0.85 -25.04 -27.48
CA THR A 243 -0.52 -24.76 -27.94
C THR A 243 -1.22 -23.74 -27.05
N PRO A 244 -2.22 -22.98 -27.57
CA PRO A 244 -2.92 -21.94 -26.81
C PRO A 244 -3.45 -22.38 -25.43
N GLU A 245 -3.95 -23.61 -25.32
CA GLU A 245 -4.53 -24.16 -24.09
C GLU A 245 -3.48 -24.43 -23.01
N MET A 246 -2.22 -24.59 -23.43
CA MET A 246 -1.07 -24.86 -22.58
C MET A 246 -0.31 -23.59 -22.17
N LEU A 247 -0.69 -22.41 -22.66
CA LEU A 247 -0.05 -21.13 -22.34
C LEU A 247 -0.27 -20.75 -20.87
N ALA A 248 0.81 -20.45 -20.14
CA ALA A 248 0.75 -19.94 -18.77
C ALA A 248 0.04 -18.57 -18.71
N HIS A 249 0.22 -17.75 -19.74
CA HIS A 249 -0.35 -16.40 -19.84
C HIS A 249 -1.34 -16.29 -20.99
N SER A 250 -2.33 -17.19 -21.01
CA SER A 250 -3.38 -17.16 -22.04
C SER A 250 -4.22 -15.88 -21.95
N ASN A 251 -4.71 -15.39 -23.09
CA ASN A 251 -5.50 -14.16 -23.17
C ASN A 251 -6.87 -14.26 -22.47
N ASP A 252 -7.30 -15.48 -22.14
CA ASP A 252 -8.56 -15.76 -21.44
C ASP A 252 -8.41 -15.74 -19.91
N GLU A 253 -7.18 -15.83 -19.40
CA GLU A 253 -6.90 -15.92 -17.95
C GLU A 253 -6.26 -14.64 -17.39
N ILE A 254 -5.49 -13.90 -18.19
CA ILE A 254 -4.76 -12.71 -17.73
C ILE A 254 -4.85 -11.57 -18.75
N GLU A 255 -5.04 -10.36 -18.22
CA GLU A 255 -5.05 -9.14 -19.02
C GLU A 255 -3.67 -8.80 -19.57
N CYS A 256 -3.59 -8.36 -20.84
CA CYS A 256 -2.31 -7.98 -21.43
C CYS A 256 -1.62 -6.84 -20.66
N TYR A 257 -2.40 -5.89 -20.15
CA TYR A 257 -1.88 -4.78 -19.36
C TYR A 257 -1.40 -5.18 -17.95
N ALA A 258 -1.58 -6.44 -17.53
CA ALA A 258 -0.94 -6.96 -16.32
C ALA A 258 0.59 -6.89 -16.41
N CYS A 259 1.13 -7.26 -17.58
CA CYS A 259 2.55 -7.17 -17.87
C CYS A 259 2.93 -5.81 -18.48
N HIS A 260 2.10 -5.29 -19.38
CA HIS A 260 2.52 -4.16 -20.21
C HIS A 260 2.41 -2.78 -19.56
N GLN A 261 1.88 -2.63 -18.34
CA GLN A 261 1.85 -1.32 -17.68
C GLN A 261 3.19 -0.98 -16.99
N SER A 262 3.62 0.28 -17.11
CA SER A 262 4.88 0.74 -16.50
C SER A 262 4.73 1.24 -15.07
N TRP A 263 3.59 1.86 -14.75
CA TRP A 263 3.30 2.35 -13.40
C TRP A 263 1.78 2.46 -13.19
N THR A 264 1.37 2.45 -11.93
CA THR A 264 -0.04 2.52 -11.53
C THR A 264 -0.15 3.47 -10.34
N THR A 265 -1.03 4.47 -10.41
CA THR A 265 -1.31 5.31 -9.24
C THR A 265 -2.06 4.51 -8.19
N SER A 266 -1.56 4.51 -6.96
CA SER A 266 -2.22 3.94 -5.79
C SER A 266 -2.36 5.01 -4.72
N CYS A 267 -3.59 5.22 -4.26
CA CYS A 267 -3.92 6.20 -3.23
C CYS A 267 -4.28 5.46 -1.94
N GLY A 268 -3.35 5.46 -0.97
CA GLY A 268 -3.54 4.87 0.36
C GLY A 268 -4.53 5.63 1.25
N GLY A 269 -5.27 6.59 0.70
CA GLY A 269 -6.47 7.13 1.33
C GLY A 269 -6.48 8.64 1.57
N CYS A 270 -7.69 9.11 1.89
CA CYS A 270 -8.02 10.49 2.15
C CYS A 270 -8.59 10.62 3.56
N HIS A 271 -8.14 11.67 4.26
CA HIS A 271 -8.80 12.08 5.49
C HIS A 271 -9.89 13.11 5.18
N LEU A 272 -11.10 12.82 5.64
CA LEU A 272 -12.25 13.70 5.50
C LEU A 272 -12.66 14.22 6.89
N PRO A 273 -12.13 15.37 7.34
CA PRO A 273 -12.60 16.02 8.55
C PRO A 273 -13.90 16.78 8.23
N ILE A 274 -14.98 16.33 8.86
CA ILE A 274 -16.34 16.83 8.71
C ILE A 274 -16.59 17.91 9.77
N GLU A 275 -17.01 19.10 9.34
CA GLU A 275 -17.34 20.24 10.18
C GLU A 275 -18.87 20.47 10.18
N ALA A 276 -19.55 20.05 11.24
CA ALA A 276 -21.01 20.17 11.35
C ALA A 276 -21.50 21.63 11.48
N ASN A 277 -20.59 22.56 11.82
CA ASN A 277 -20.92 23.98 11.93
C ASN A 277 -20.96 24.72 10.59
N TRP A 278 -20.51 24.08 9.52
CA TRP A 278 -20.34 24.71 8.21
C TRP A 278 -21.51 24.33 7.32
N LYS A 279 -22.32 25.35 6.99
CA LYS A 279 -23.45 25.19 6.07
C LYS A 279 -22.95 25.36 4.64
N THR A 280 -23.18 24.37 3.81
CA THR A 280 -22.81 24.40 2.40
C THR A 280 -23.92 23.84 1.53
N GLU A 281 -24.07 24.41 0.33
CA GLU A 281 -24.94 23.86 -0.69
C GLU A 281 -24.42 22.48 -1.13
N ASN A 282 -25.34 21.54 -1.30
CA ASN A 282 -25.04 20.20 -1.79
C ASN A 282 -24.56 20.30 -3.24
N LYS A 283 -23.48 19.58 -3.56
CA LYS A 283 -22.91 19.54 -4.91
C LYS A 283 -23.59 18.52 -5.83
N HIS A 284 -24.73 17.95 -5.40
CA HIS A 284 -25.53 16.98 -6.16
C HIS A 284 -26.66 17.63 -6.97
N TYR A 285 -26.63 18.97 -7.12
CA TYR A 285 -27.59 19.75 -7.91
C TYR A 285 -29.06 19.60 -7.47
N ASP A 286 -29.29 19.22 -6.22
CA ASP A 286 -30.60 19.14 -5.56
C ASP A 286 -31.07 20.51 -5.00
N GLY A 287 -30.15 21.49 -4.89
CA GLY A 287 -30.41 22.80 -4.31
C GLY A 287 -30.56 22.77 -2.79
N GLU A 288 -30.21 21.65 -2.16
CA GLU A 288 -30.28 21.50 -0.71
C GLU A 288 -29.03 22.06 -0.03
N GLU A 289 -29.15 22.40 1.24
CA GLU A 289 -28.01 22.80 2.06
C GLU A 289 -27.86 21.82 3.23
N SER A 290 -26.63 21.42 3.49
CA SER A 290 -26.28 20.56 4.62
C SER A 290 -25.31 21.25 5.56
N ARG A 291 -25.37 20.87 6.84
CA ARG A 291 -24.48 21.33 7.91
C ARG A 291 -23.48 20.23 8.25
N ASN A 292 -22.63 19.87 7.28
CA ASN A 292 -21.62 18.81 7.38
C ASN A 292 -20.57 18.97 6.25
N TYR A 293 -19.85 20.09 6.25
CA TYR A 293 -18.81 20.30 5.25
C TYR A 293 -17.64 19.34 5.48
N ALA A 294 -17.29 18.55 4.47
CA ALA A 294 -16.08 17.72 4.49
C ALA A 294 -15.03 18.34 3.56
N SER A 295 -13.85 18.66 4.12
CA SER A 295 -12.68 18.96 3.28
C SER A 295 -12.06 17.65 2.76
N TYR A 296 -11.37 17.71 1.62
CA TYR A 296 -10.76 16.55 0.99
C TYR A 296 -9.24 16.60 1.11
N ASN A 297 -8.66 15.70 1.91
CA ASN A 297 -7.23 15.73 2.23
C ASN A 297 -6.57 14.40 1.82
N PRO A 298 -5.96 14.32 0.61
CA PRO A 298 -5.18 13.16 0.24
C PRO A 298 -3.99 13.03 1.20
N GLN A 299 -3.76 11.82 1.72
CA GLN A 299 -2.64 11.57 2.62
C GLN A 299 -1.46 10.94 1.87
N VAL A 300 -1.67 9.77 1.25
CA VAL A 300 -0.58 8.98 0.68
C VAL A 300 -0.89 8.59 -0.76
N ALA A 301 -0.10 9.09 -1.69
CA ALA A 301 -0.13 8.70 -3.10
C ALA A 301 1.21 8.12 -3.52
N ARG A 302 1.16 7.01 -4.27
CA ARG A 302 2.31 6.13 -4.54
C ARG A 302 2.18 5.56 -5.97
N ASP A 303 3.30 5.35 -6.66
CA ASP A 303 3.35 4.92 -8.08
C ASP A 303 4.14 3.62 -8.34
N GLN A 304 4.74 3.09 -7.28
CA GLN A 304 5.52 1.86 -7.21
C GLN A 304 4.73 0.66 -6.66
N ILE A 305 3.42 0.82 -6.40
CA ILE A 305 2.55 -0.25 -5.93
C ILE A 305 2.06 -1.07 -7.13
N PHE A 306 2.26 -2.38 -7.07
CA PHE A 306 1.73 -3.33 -8.03
C PHE A 306 1.07 -4.49 -7.30
N MET A 307 -0.18 -4.76 -7.63
CA MET A 307 -1.01 -5.80 -7.02
C MET A 307 -1.83 -6.47 -8.13
N LEU A 308 -2.15 -7.74 -7.96
CA LEU A 308 -2.99 -8.52 -8.85
C LEU A 308 -4.29 -8.93 -8.15
N GLY A 309 -5.36 -9.02 -8.92
CA GLY A 309 -6.66 -9.53 -8.49
C GLY A 309 -7.45 -10.02 -9.69
N ARG A 310 -8.70 -10.42 -9.48
CA ARG A 310 -9.61 -10.85 -10.55
C ARG A 310 -10.62 -9.75 -10.88
N ARG A 311 -10.90 -9.59 -12.17
CA ARG A 311 -12.07 -8.83 -12.64
C ARG A 311 -13.36 -9.64 -12.40
N GLY A 312 -14.51 -8.98 -12.45
CA GLY A 312 -15.80 -9.68 -12.40
C GLY A 312 -16.11 -10.48 -13.67
N ASP A 313 -17.12 -11.34 -13.59
CA ASP A 313 -17.53 -12.28 -14.64
C ASP A 313 -17.84 -11.62 -15.99
N ILE A 314 -18.40 -10.40 -15.97
CA ILE A 314 -18.69 -9.63 -17.20
C ILE A 314 -17.43 -9.35 -18.03
N ASN A 315 -16.26 -9.40 -17.39
CA ASN A 315 -14.95 -9.20 -18.00
C ASN A 315 -14.15 -10.51 -18.13
N GLY A 316 -14.84 -11.66 -18.06
CA GLY A 316 -14.23 -12.98 -18.18
C GLY A 316 -13.46 -13.45 -16.94
N GLY A 317 -13.55 -12.76 -15.79
CA GLY A 317 -12.88 -13.21 -14.56
C GLY A 317 -11.35 -13.12 -14.58
N LYS A 318 -10.78 -12.44 -15.58
CA LYS A 318 -9.34 -12.39 -15.87
C LYS A 318 -8.55 -11.77 -14.71
N ILE A 319 -7.32 -12.26 -14.52
CA ILE A 319 -6.33 -11.65 -13.64
C ILE A 319 -5.95 -10.29 -14.23
N ALA A 320 -6.04 -9.25 -13.40
CA ALA A 320 -5.73 -7.88 -13.77
C ALA A 320 -4.99 -7.17 -12.64
N PRO A 321 -4.19 -6.14 -12.97
CA PRO A 321 -3.73 -5.18 -11.99
C PRO A 321 -4.86 -4.57 -11.19
N ILE A 322 -4.67 -4.51 -9.88
CA ILE A 322 -5.54 -3.76 -8.97
C ILE A 322 -4.75 -2.63 -8.32
N ARG A 323 -5.45 -1.60 -7.88
CA ARG A 323 -4.88 -0.47 -7.14
C ARG A 323 -5.75 -0.08 -5.96
N SER A 324 -5.12 0.54 -4.98
CA SER A 324 -5.87 1.27 -3.96
C SER A 324 -6.53 2.51 -4.58
N THR A 325 -7.83 2.66 -4.35
CA THR A 325 -8.70 3.64 -4.99
C THR A 325 -9.50 4.40 -3.94
N SER A 326 -8.95 5.52 -3.47
CA SER A 326 -9.67 6.47 -2.62
C SER A 326 -10.20 5.87 -1.30
N ALA A 327 -9.33 5.17 -0.57
CA ALA A 327 -9.63 4.71 0.78
C ALA A 327 -10.02 5.89 1.70
N LEU A 328 -10.96 5.69 2.62
CA LEU A 328 -11.50 6.76 3.45
C LEU A 328 -11.20 6.57 4.93
N VAL A 329 -10.79 7.67 5.56
CA VAL A 329 -10.62 7.80 7.00
C VAL A 329 -11.34 9.08 7.43
N LEU A 330 -12.27 8.99 8.39
CA LEU A 330 -13.21 10.06 8.69
C LEU A 330 -12.97 10.65 10.08
N SER A 331 -13.11 11.96 10.21
CA SER A 331 -13.24 12.63 11.51
C SER A 331 -14.47 13.50 11.50
N SER A 332 -15.08 13.74 12.66
CA SER A 332 -16.20 14.67 12.75
C SER A 332 -16.09 15.59 13.96
N THR A 333 -16.29 16.88 13.70
CA THR A 333 -16.42 17.94 14.70
C THR A 333 -17.87 18.40 14.75
N ASN A 334 -18.51 18.28 15.91
CA ASN A 334 -19.91 18.67 16.09
C ASN A 334 -20.08 20.18 16.35
N ALA A 335 -21.33 20.62 16.54
CA ALA A 335 -21.67 22.03 16.74
C ALA A 335 -21.01 22.67 17.98
N ASN A 336 -20.76 21.87 19.04
CA ASN A 336 -20.08 22.29 20.26
C ASN A 336 -18.55 22.34 20.12
N ARG A 337 -18.03 22.08 18.92
CA ARG A 337 -16.60 21.94 18.62
C ARG A 337 -15.97 20.80 19.41
N GLU A 338 -16.71 19.71 19.54
CA GLU A 338 -16.23 18.44 20.08
C GLU A 338 -15.88 17.53 18.91
N LYS A 339 -14.71 16.91 18.95
CA LYS A 339 -14.30 15.91 17.97
C LYS A 339 -14.90 14.58 18.41
N ILE A 340 -16.06 14.23 17.85
CA ILE A 340 -16.86 13.11 18.32
C ILE A 340 -16.25 11.75 17.94
N TYR A 341 -15.52 11.72 16.82
CA TYR A 341 -14.59 10.65 16.45
C TYR A 341 -13.49 11.22 15.57
N VAL A 342 -12.33 10.55 15.59
CA VAL A 342 -11.16 10.95 14.81
C VAL A 342 -10.59 9.78 14.05
N GLN A 343 -10.33 10.01 12.77
CA GLN A 343 -9.66 9.11 11.85
C GLN A 343 -10.19 7.66 11.87
N GLN A 344 -11.50 7.52 11.84
CA GLN A 344 -12.19 6.24 11.80
C GLN A 344 -12.45 5.81 10.34
N PRO A 345 -11.92 4.65 9.89
CA PRO A 345 -12.29 4.10 8.60
C PRO A 345 -13.67 3.43 8.68
N PRO A 346 -14.60 3.72 7.75
CA PRO A 346 -15.92 3.09 7.74
C PRO A 346 -15.86 1.61 7.31
N ILE A 347 -16.96 0.90 7.54
CA ILE A 347 -17.21 -0.44 7.02
C ILE A 347 -18.17 -0.32 5.83
N SER A 348 -17.85 -0.96 4.72
CA SER A 348 -18.68 -0.94 3.51
C SER A 348 -20.02 -1.66 3.72
N ALA A 349 -20.97 -1.43 2.81
CA ALA A 349 -22.26 -2.13 2.82
C ALA A 349 -22.15 -3.66 2.86
N PRO A 350 -21.27 -4.32 2.07
CA PRO A 350 -21.07 -5.77 2.14
C PRO A 350 -20.24 -6.25 3.34
N GLY A 351 -19.79 -5.36 4.24
CA GLY A 351 -19.04 -5.75 5.43
C GLY A 351 -17.51 -5.70 5.31
N PHE A 352 -16.95 -5.48 4.12
CA PHE A 352 -15.51 -5.28 3.92
C PHE A 352 -15.05 -3.89 4.37
N SER A 353 -13.74 -3.72 4.55
CA SER A 353 -13.15 -2.43 4.90
C SER A 353 -13.39 -1.36 3.83
N SER A 354 -13.37 -0.08 4.25
CA SER A 354 -13.32 1.07 3.35
C SER A 354 -11.99 1.26 2.64
N GLN A 355 -10.94 0.49 3.00
CA GLN A 355 -9.78 0.39 2.13
C GLN A 355 -10.25 -0.24 0.82
N ALA A 356 -10.25 0.55 -0.25
CA ALA A 356 -10.90 0.18 -1.50
C ALA A 356 -9.86 -0.21 -2.54
N MET A 357 -10.02 -1.39 -3.13
CA MET A 357 -9.14 -1.95 -4.15
C MET A 357 -9.96 -2.19 -5.42
N ASN A 358 -9.44 -1.84 -6.59
CA ASN A 358 -10.19 -2.02 -7.83
C ASN A 358 -9.28 -2.47 -8.98
N PRO A 359 -9.75 -3.39 -9.85
CA PRO A 359 -9.13 -3.61 -11.15
C PRO A 359 -9.00 -2.30 -11.92
N HIS A 360 -7.83 -2.05 -12.47
CA HIS A 360 -7.53 -0.77 -13.08
C HIS A 360 -6.60 -0.88 -14.27
N PHE A 361 -7.02 -0.27 -15.37
CA PHE A 361 -6.18 -0.03 -16.53
C PHE A 361 -5.61 1.39 -16.48
N ALA A 362 -4.34 1.51 -16.11
CA ALA A 362 -3.68 2.80 -15.87
C ALA A 362 -3.39 3.60 -17.16
N HIS A 363 -3.58 3.02 -18.35
CA HIS A 363 -3.19 3.61 -19.64
C HIS A 363 -1.70 3.99 -19.70
N THR A 364 -0.83 3.15 -19.13
CA THR A 364 0.63 3.30 -19.09
C THR A 364 1.32 2.15 -19.83
N VAL A 365 0.68 1.64 -20.89
CA VAL A 365 1.12 0.47 -21.67
C VAL A 365 2.44 0.75 -22.39
N ARG A 366 3.43 -0.11 -22.25
CA ARG A 366 4.77 0.02 -22.84
C ARG A 366 5.21 -1.26 -23.54
N LYS A 367 6.22 -1.09 -24.40
CA LYS A 367 6.95 -2.19 -25.03
C LYS A 367 8.22 -2.58 -24.27
N GLU A 368 8.79 -1.64 -23.51
CA GLU A 368 10.10 -1.81 -22.85
C GLU A 368 10.00 -1.77 -21.32
N GLU A 369 9.30 -0.78 -20.77
CA GLU A 369 9.07 -0.67 -19.32
C GLU A 369 7.87 -1.53 -18.88
N THR A 370 7.96 -2.83 -19.14
CA THR A 370 6.97 -3.83 -18.74
C THR A 370 7.38 -4.49 -17.42
N ARG A 371 6.44 -5.21 -16.81
CA ARG A 371 6.74 -6.13 -15.72
C ARG A 371 7.67 -7.25 -16.20
N VAL A 372 8.49 -7.74 -15.29
CA VAL A 372 9.37 -8.89 -15.50
C VAL A 372 8.85 -10.11 -14.73
N CYS A 373 9.42 -11.28 -14.99
CA CYS A 373 8.93 -12.52 -14.36
C CYS A 373 9.00 -12.43 -12.83
N SER A 374 10.08 -11.85 -12.28
CA SER A 374 10.28 -11.70 -10.84
C SER A 374 9.37 -10.65 -10.17
N ASP A 375 8.55 -9.92 -10.92
CA ASP A 375 7.50 -9.08 -10.34
C ASP A 375 6.25 -9.91 -9.97
N CYS A 376 6.05 -11.08 -10.58
CA CYS A 376 4.87 -11.94 -10.37
C CYS A 376 5.18 -13.37 -9.89
N HIS A 377 6.46 -13.77 -9.88
CA HIS A 377 6.92 -15.09 -9.48
C HIS A 377 8.18 -14.98 -8.61
N LEU A 378 8.55 -16.03 -7.89
CA LEU A 378 9.74 -15.99 -7.03
C LEU A 378 11.03 -15.79 -7.83
N SER A 379 11.86 -14.84 -7.42
CA SER A 379 13.16 -14.56 -8.04
C SER A 379 14.17 -15.66 -7.69
N GLU A 380 14.95 -16.16 -8.64
CA GLU A 380 16.07 -17.08 -8.36
C GLU A 380 17.12 -16.45 -7.41
N SER A 381 17.21 -15.11 -7.39
CA SER A 381 18.06 -14.39 -6.42
C SER A 381 17.46 -14.33 -5.00
N ASP A 382 16.23 -14.81 -4.82
CA ASP A 382 15.43 -14.81 -3.60
C ASP A 382 15.37 -13.42 -2.96
N ASP A 383 15.17 -12.40 -3.79
CA ASP A 383 15.33 -10.98 -3.47
C ASP A 383 14.04 -10.17 -3.66
N ASN A 384 12.90 -10.86 -3.77
CA ASN A 384 11.61 -10.26 -4.13
C ASN A 384 10.46 -10.63 -3.18
N ASN A 385 10.75 -11.14 -1.97
CA ASN A 385 9.71 -11.54 -1.00
C ASN A 385 8.68 -10.42 -0.77
N ALA A 386 9.14 -9.23 -0.39
CA ALA A 386 8.28 -8.07 -0.15
C ALA A 386 7.53 -7.58 -1.40
N ILE A 387 8.15 -7.67 -2.58
CA ILE A 387 7.51 -7.30 -3.86
C ILE A 387 6.35 -8.25 -4.12
N PHE A 388 6.58 -9.53 -3.89
CA PHE A 388 5.57 -10.54 -4.11
C PHE A 388 4.46 -10.49 -3.05
N THR A 389 4.78 -10.16 -1.79
CA THR A 389 3.79 -9.79 -0.77
C THR A 389 2.84 -8.69 -1.27
N GLN A 390 3.39 -7.61 -1.87
CA GLN A 390 2.58 -6.56 -2.46
C GLN A 390 1.79 -7.06 -3.66
N THR A 391 2.41 -7.83 -4.55
CA THR A 391 1.78 -8.35 -5.77
C THR A 391 0.55 -9.20 -5.47
N LEU A 392 0.59 -9.97 -4.39
CA LEU A 392 -0.55 -10.78 -3.92
C LEU A 392 -1.61 -9.97 -3.15
N GLY A 393 -1.33 -8.70 -2.82
CA GLY A 393 -2.24 -7.83 -2.07
C GLY A 393 -2.29 -8.13 -0.57
N LEU A 394 -1.26 -8.77 -0.01
CA LEU A 394 -1.20 -9.17 1.41
C LEU A 394 -0.89 -7.99 2.35
N GLY A 395 -0.53 -6.82 1.81
CA GLY A 395 -0.05 -5.66 2.57
C GLY A 395 1.46 -5.74 2.82
N THR A 396 2.15 -4.60 2.80
CA THR A 396 3.61 -4.55 3.07
C THR A 396 3.97 -3.75 4.31
N ASP A 397 2.95 -3.32 5.03
CA ASP A 397 3.00 -2.51 6.25
C ASP A 397 3.82 -1.22 6.11
N PHE A 398 4.05 -0.78 4.86
CA PHE A 398 4.84 0.42 4.58
C PHE A 398 3.97 1.66 4.61
N ILE A 399 2.75 1.57 4.08
CA ILE A 399 1.80 2.68 4.09
C ILE A 399 0.81 2.60 5.24
N ASP A 400 1.10 1.84 6.29
CA ASP A 400 0.23 1.77 7.47
C ASP A 400 -0.01 3.13 8.10
N PHE A 401 -1.09 3.24 8.86
CA PHE A 401 -1.52 4.51 9.45
C PHE A 401 -1.83 4.39 10.94
N VAL A 402 -0.91 4.89 11.78
CA VAL A 402 -1.09 5.02 13.24
C VAL A 402 -2.09 6.14 13.57
N GLY A 403 -2.03 7.24 12.82
CA GLY A 403 -2.98 8.35 12.97
C GLY A 403 -2.60 9.40 14.02
N PHE A 404 -3.62 10.05 14.58
CA PHE A 404 -3.55 11.24 15.42
C PHE A 404 -3.02 10.90 16.81
N ASN A 405 -3.31 9.69 17.31
CA ASN A 405 -2.76 9.16 18.55
C ASN A 405 -2.05 7.83 18.30
N ALA A 406 -0.87 7.67 18.89
CA ALA A 406 -0.25 6.36 19.06
C ALA A 406 -0.77 5.74 20.36
N TYR A 407 -1.21 4.47 20.29
CA TYR A 407 -1.69 3.74 21.46
C TYR A 407 -0.57 2.87 22.03
N VAL A 408 -0.26 3.09 23.31
CA VAL A 408 0.82 2.45 24.04
C VAL A 408 0.22 1.60 25.16
N GLY A 409 0.54 0.31 25.15
CA GLY A 409 0.30 -0.59 26.26
C GLY A 409 1.45 -0.49 27.27
N GLY A 410 1.13 -0.29 28.54
CA GLY A 410 2.10 -0.23 29.61
C GLY A 410 1.84 -1.21 30.75
N GLY A 411 2.74 -1.22 31.73
CA GLY A 411 2.68 -2.15 32.86
C GLY A 411 1.47 -1.93 33.78
N GLU A 412 0.93 -0.72 33.84
CA GLU A 412 -0.23 -0.36 34.68
C GLU A 412 -1.23 0.56 33.99
N THR A 413 -0.90 1.04 32.79
CA THR A 413 -1.70 2.02 32.04
C THR A 413 -1.75 1.65 30.56
N ILE A 414 -2.86 2.02 29.92
CA ILE A 414 -2.95 2.17 28.48
C ILE A 414 -3.03 3.66 28.16
N GLU A 415 -2.27 4.12 27.18
CA GLU A 415 -2.11 5.54 26.88
C GLU A 415 -2.26 5.84 25.40
N ALA A 416 -3.10 6.82 25.07
CA ALA A 416 -3.19 7.38 23.72
C ALA A 416 -2.41 8.70 23.67
N VAL A 417 -1.22 8.66 23.07
CA VAL A 417 -0.32 9.81 22.98
C VAL A 417 -0.61 10.56 21.68
N GLN A 418 -0.89 11.87 21.75
CA GLN A 418 -1.16 12.67 20.55
C GLN A 418 0.14 12.98 19.79
N VAL A 419 0.29 12.42 18.59
CA VAL A 419 1.54 12.47 17.81
C VAL A 419 1.53 13.45 16.64
N THR A 420 0.36 13.86 16.14
CA THR A 420 0.25 14.88 15.08
C THR A 420 -0.38 16.19 15.56
N GLU A 421 -0.25 17.22 14.74
CA GLU A 421 -1.17 18.35 14.76
C GLU A 421 -2.59 17.94 14.35
N TRP A 422 -3.60 18.71 14.80
CA TRP A 422 -4.99 18.44 14.43
C TRP A 422 -5.37 18.98 13.07
N GLU A 423 -4.93 20.20 12.76
CA GLU A 423 -5.34 20.85 11.53
C GLU A 423 -4.57 20.26 10.33
N GLU A 424 -5.12 20.43 9.12
CA GLU A 424 -4.47 19.92 7.91
C GLU A 424 -3.34 20.83 7.41
N PRO A 425 -2.21 20.29 6.92
CA PRO A 425 -1.88 18.87 6.89
C PRO A 425 -1.58 18.35 8.31
N GLN A 426 -2.06 17.15 8.65
CA GLN A 426 -1.81 16.54 9.97
C GLN A 426 -0.37 16.01 10.07
N ALA A 427 0.59 16.93 10.25
CA ALA A 427 2.00 16.62 10.37
C ALA A 427 2.35 16.00 11.74
N ILE A 428 3.23 15.00 11.75
CA ILE A 428 3.80 14.44 12.99
C ILE A 428 4.65 15.51 13.68
N LYS A 429 4.44 15.73 14.97
CA LYS A 429 5.15 16.76 15.74
C LYS A 429 6.65 16.48 15.75
N GLY A 430 7.42 17.49 15.31
CA GLY A 430 8.87 17.42 15.19
C GLY A 430 9.39 16.89 13.85
N SER A 431 8.51 16.46 12.95
CA SER A 431 8.89 15.96 11.61
C SER A 431 9.32 17.07 10.64
N PHE A 432 9.91 16.66 9.52
CA PHE A 432 10.19 17.52 8.36
C PHE A 432 8.96 18.34 7.94
N LEU A 433 7.79 17.71 7.76
CA LEU A 433 6.58 18.43 7.35
C LEU A 433 6.13 19.44 8.43
N HIS A 434 6.25 19.09 9.70
CA HIS A 434 5.87 19.98 10.81
C HIS A 434 6.71 21.26 10.80
N ARG A 435 8.00 21.16 10.49
CA ARG A 435 8.91 22.31 10.38
C ARG A 435 8.43 23.37 9.40
N TYR A 436 7.82 22.97 8.28
CA TYR A 436 7.39 23.90 7.22
C TYR A 436 5.90 24.24 7.28
N ALA A 437 5.04 23.29 7.62
CA ALA A 437 3.60 23.54 7.74
C ALA A 437 3.23 24.30 9.03
N TYR A 438 4.03 24.14 10.10
CA TYR A 438 3.80 24.74 11.42
C TYR A 438 5.11 25.24 12.05
N PRO A 439 5.81 26.23 11.48
CA PRO A 439 7.14 26.63 11.93
C PRO A 439 7.18 27.11 13.39
N ASP A 440 6.13 27.81 13.85
CA ASP A 440 6.05 28.31 15.23
C ASP A 440 5.86 27.13 16.22
N PHE A 441 4.98 26.18 15.89
CA PHE A 441 4.73 25.00 16.74
C PHE A 441 5.92 24.03 16.72
N TYR A 442 6.60 23.91 15.58
CA TYR A 442 7.85 23.18 15.48
C TYR A 442 8.92 23.79 16.39
N GLN A 443 9.10 25.11 16.35
CA GLN A 443 10.05 25.78 17.24
C GLN A 443 9.69 25.55 18.72
N GLN A 444 8.42 25.69 19.08
CA GLN A 444 7.95 25.40 20.45
C GLN A 444 8.24 23.95 20.87
N HIS A 445 8.07 22.99 19.96
CA HIS A 445 8.41 21.59 20.20
C HIS A 445 9.91 21.39 20.44
N GLN A 446 10.77 22.06 19.65
CA GLN A 446 12.23 22.02 19.87
C GLN A 446 12.62 22.66 21.21
N GLU A 447 12.04 23.81 21.56
CA GLU A 447 12.25 24.50 22.85
C GLU A 447 11.78 23.66 24.04
N ASN A 448 10.77 22.81 23.83
CA ASN A 448 10.30 21.82 24.80
C ASN A 448 11.12 20.51 24.77
N ASN A 449 12.34 20.54 24.24
CA ASN A 449 13.23 19.38 24.11
C ASN A 449 12.56 18.18 23.43
N LYS A 450 11.79 18.45 22.37
CA LYS A 450 11.06 17.45 21.57
C LYS A 450 10.03 16.63 22.36
N LYS A 451 9.64 17.09 23.55
CA LYS A 451 8.67 16.39 24.40
C LYS A 451 7.24 16.65 23.94
N LEU A 452 6.49 15.58 23.69
CA LEU A 452 5.04 15.63 23.49
C LEU A 452 4.33 15.93 24.81
N THR A 453 3.22 16.67 24.74
CA THR A 453 2.57 17.23 25.95
C THR A 453 1.18 16.69 26.23
N THR A 454 0.58 15.97 25.28
CA THR A 454 -0.81 15.53 25.36
C THR A 454 -0.90 14.02 25.21
N ALA A 455 -1.41 13.36 26.24
CA ALA A 455 -1.87 11.99 26.18
C ALA A 455 -3.07 11.79 27.11
N PHE A 456 -3.80 10.71 26.88
CA PHE A 456 -4.91 10.29 27.73
C PHE A 456 -4.65 8.87 28.20
N ASP A 457 -4.84 8.63 29.48
CA ASP A 457 -4.54 7.36 30.11
C ASP A 457 -5.77 6.71 30.75
N HIS A 458 -5.75 5.39 30.79
CA HIS A 458 -6.66 4.59 31.59
C HIS A 458 -5.86 3.52 32.33
N LYS A 459 -6.20 3.29 33.60
CA LYS A 459 -5.58 2.22 34.37
C LYS A 459 -5.87 0.87 33.73
N SER A 460 -4.85 0.05 33.57
CA SER A 460 -4.95 -1.30 33.00
C SER A 460 -4.18 -2.29 33.88
N GLY A 461 -4.24 -3.57 33.51
CA GLY A 461 -3.21 -4.54 33.89
C GLY A 461 -1.95 -4.35 33.04
N ASN A 462 -1.08 -5.34 33.09
CA ASN A 462 0.14 -5.39 32.27
C ASN A 462 -0.21 -5.64 30.80
N ILE A 463 -0.10 -4.61 29.94
CA ILE A 463 -0.44 -4.72 28.52
C ILE A 463 0.81 -5.05 27.69
N ASN A 464 1.02 -6.33 27.43
CA ASN A 464 2.17 -6.79 26.61
C ASN A 464 1.89 -6.80 25.11
N CYS A 465 0.63 -6.59 24.71
CA CYS A 465 0.20 -6.57 23.32
C CYS A 465 -1.24 -6.01 23.20
N LEU A 466 -1.46 -5.19 22.19
CA LEU A 466 -2.73 -4.52 21.91
C LEU A 466 -2.91 -4.28 20.41
N GLN A 467 -4.16 -4.16 19.97
CA GLN A 467 -4.50 -3.86 18.58
C GLN A 467 -5.74 -2.97 18.49
N LEU A 468 -5.60 -1.84 17.80
CA LEU A 468 -6.73 -0.99 17.41
C LEU A 468 -7.41 -1.56 16.16
N ARG A 469 -8.73 -1.63 16.16
CA ARG A 469 -9.55 -1.85 14.95
C ARG A 469 -10.78 -0.96 14.99
N GLY A 470 -10.75 0.09 14.18
CA GLY A 470 -11.82 1.09 14.18
C GLY A 470 -11.90 1.81 15.52
N GLU A 471 -13.07 1.74 16.17
CA GLU A 471 -13.32 2.43 17.43
C GLU A 471 -12.86 1.67 18.67
N TYR A 472 -12.51 0.38 18.52
CA TYR A 472 -12.17 -0.49 19.64
C TYR A 472 -10.69 -0.80 19.69
N LEU A 473 -10.13 -0.71 20.90
CA LEU A 473 -8.76 -1.07 21.22
C LEU A 473 -8.77 -2.35 22.07
N PHE A 474 -8.31 -3.45 21.49
CA PHE A 474 -8.23 -4.75 22.12
C PHE A 474 -6.89 -4.86 22.84
N ALA A 475 -6.88 -5.22 24.12
CA ALA A 475 -5.66 -5.32 24.91
C ALA A 475 -5.63 -6.62 25.73
N ALA A 476 -4.52 -7.34 25.66
CA ALA A 476 -4.25 -8.47 26.56
C ALA A 476 -3.63 -7.94 27.85
N ALA A 477 -4.34 -8.05 28.97
CA ALA A 477 -4.06 -7.33 30.20
C ALA A 477 -3.63 -8.22 31.36
N GLY A 478 -2.89 -9.31 31.09
CA GLY A 478 -2.40 -10.24 32.10
C GLY A 478 -3.56 -10.92 32.85
N ASP A 479 -3.52 -10.87 34.17
CA ASP A 479 -4.52 -11.48 35.07
C ASP A 479 -5.94 -10.87 34.97
N ALA A 480 -6.07 -9.71 34.32
CA ALA A 480 -7.36 -9.13 34.00
C ALA A 480 -8.02 -9.77 32.76
N GLY A 481 -7.29 -10.61 32.02
CA GLY A 481 -7.73 -11.19 30.75
C GLY A 481 -7.63 -10.22 29.57
N MET A 482 -8.42 -10.42 28.52
CA MET A 482 -8.53 -9.46 27.42
C MET A 482 -9.56 -8.38 27.75
N VAL A 483 -9.18 -7.12 27.63
CA VAL A 483 -10.07 -5.96 27.80
C VAL A 483 -10.19 -5.22 26.47
N VAL A 484 -11.42 -4.90 26.05
CA VAL A 484 -11.68 -4.05 24.89
C VAL A 484 -12.12 -2.66 25.36
N TYR A 485 -11.39 -1.63 24.93
CA TYR A 485 -11.69 -0.24 25.21
C TYR A 485 -12.34 0.43 24.00
N ASP A 486 -13.40 1.21 24.20
CA ASP A 486 -13.90 2.17 23.23
C ASP A 486 -13.04 3.44 23.28
N VAL A 487 -12.41 3.76 22.15
CA VAL A 487 -11.54 4.92 21.96
C VAL A 487 -12.07 5.89 20.89
N ALA A 488 -13.32 5.77 20.46
CA ALA A 488 -13.95 6.71 19.51
C ALA A 488 -13.84 8.16 20.03
N SER A 489 -14.05 8.33 21.34
CA SER A 489 -14.05 9.64 22.01
C SER A 489 -12.66 10.16 22.40
N ILE A 490 -11.56 9.59 21.87
CA ILE A 490 -10.20 9.93 22.34
C ILE A 490 -9.85 11.42 22.20
N ALA A 491 -10.42 12.09 21.20
CA ALA A 491 -10.24 13.52 20.98
C ALA A 491 -11.44 14.38 21.44
N ASN A 492 -12.45 13.77 22.06
CA ASN A 492 -13.68 14.43 22.47
C ASN A 492 -13.49 15.17 23.81
N LYS A 493 -13.50 16.50 23.77
CA LYS A 493 -13.36 17.34 24.97
C LYS A 493 -14.57 17.27 25.93
N GLY A 494 -15.73 16.82 25.45
CA GLY A 494 -16.94 16.63 26.27
C GLY A 494 -16.87 15.37 27.12
N VAL A 495 -15.87 14.51 26.90
CA VAL A 495 -15.67 13.25 27.59
C VAL A 495 -14.46 13.36 28.51
N SER A 496 -14.66 13.10 29.81
CA SER A 496 -13.61 13.24 30.83
C SER A 496 -12.63 12.07 30.82
N GLN A 497 -13.14 10.83 30.81
CA GLN A 497 -12.35 9.61 30.60
C GLN A 497 -12.59 9.13 29.17
N ARG A 498 -11.58 9.27 28.31
CA ARG A 498 -11.70 9.13 26.85
C ARG A 498 -11.32 7.76 26.31
N ILE A 499 -10.75 6.92 27.14
CA ILE A 499 -10.56 5.49 26.90
C ILE A 499 -11.58 4.79 27.78
N ILE A 500 -12.60 4.18 27.18
CA ILE A 500 -13.84 3.82 27.88
C ILE A 500 -13.96 2.30 27.95
N THR A 501 -14.25 1.75 29.12
CA THR A 501 -14.54 0.32 29.29
C THR A 501 -16.03 -0.01 29.13
N ALA A 502 -16.90 0.89 29.59
CA ALA A 502 -18.35 0.82 29.40
C ALA A 502 -18.94 2.24 29.33
N PRO A 503 -19.49 2.69 28.18
CA PRO A 503 -19.93 4.08 27.99
C PRO A 503 -21.04 4.54 28.92
N ALA A 504 -21.96 3.64 29.30
CA ALA A 504 -23.08 3.96 30.18
C ALA A 504 -22.97 3.28 31.55
N SER A 505 -22.84 1.95 31.58
CA SER A 505 -22.64 1.17 32.81
C SER A 505 -22.17 -0.25 32.48
N LYS A 506 -21.59 -0.94 33.48
CA LYS A 506 -21.26 -2.37 33.37
C LYS A 506 -22.47 -3.29 33.16
N LEU A 507 -23.69 -2.81 33.44
CA LEU A 507 -24.92 -3.56 33.18
C LEU A 507 -25.37 -3.46 31.72
N GLY A 508 -24.82 -2.52 30.95
CA GLY A 508 -25.15 -2.31 29.53
C GLY A 508 -24.07 -2.77 28.56
N GLN A 509 -22.86 -3.04 29.04
CA GLN A 509 -21.72 -3.52 28.26
C GLN A 509 -20.72 -4.22 29.19
N ASP A 510 -20.24 -5.39 28.78
CA ASP A 510 -19.08 -6.06 29.35
C ASP A 510 -18.27 -6.75 28.24
N THR A 511 -17.20 -6.08 27.83
CA THR A 511 -16.30 -6.54 26.76
C THR A 511 -15.04 -7.22 27.32
N ASN A 512 -15.03 -7.55 28.61
CA ASN A 512 -13.90 -8.27 29.21
C ASN A 512 -14.04 -9.78 28.98
N ILE A 513 -12.95 -10.43 28.58
CA ILE A 513 -12.78 -11.87 28.64
C ILE A 513 -11.77 -12.17 29.75
N PRO A 514 -12.23 -12.50 30.97
CA PRO A 514 -11.34 -12.86 32.07
C PRO A 514 -10.52 -14.09 31.69
N SER A 515 -9.24 -14.10 32.04
CA SER A 515 -8.34 -15.26 31.93
C SER A 515 -7.22 -15.18 32.97
N THR A 516 -6.41 -16.23 33.06
CA THR A 516 -5.41 -16.40 34.11
C THR A 516 -4.21 -15.48 33.93
N ASP A 517 -3.70 -15.34 32.70
CA ASP A 517 -2.58 -14.49 32.33
C ASP A 517 -2.55 -14.22 30.82
N ALA A 518 -3.42 -13.32 30.32
CA ALA A 518 -3.48 -12.94 28.91
C ALA A 518 -2.21 -12.19 28.47
N THR A 519 -1.51 -12.70 27.46
CA THR A 519 -0.21 -12.18 27.02
C THR A 519 -0.26 -11.42 25.70
N CYS A 520 -1.16 -11.78 24.78
CA CYS A 520 -1.33 -11.05 23.53
C CYS A 520 -2.71 -11.26 22.93
N VAL A 521 -3.13 -10.33 22.08
CA VAL A 521 -4.36 -10.39 21.30
C VAL A 521 -4.06 -10.00 19.86
N SER A 522 -4.61 -10.75 18.92
CA SER A 522 -4.52 -10.43 17.50
C SER A 522 -5.87 -10.64 16.84
N LEU A 523 -6.19 -9.75 15.91
CA LEU A 523 -7.29 -9.93 14.96
C LEU A 523 -6.67 -10.13 13.58
N VAL A 524 -7.37 -10.87 12.74
CA VAL A 524 -6.92 -11.21 11.37
C VAL A 524 -6.47 -9.99 10.57
N THR A 525 -7.07 -8.82 10.82
CA THR A 525 -6.68 -7.54 10.22
C THR A 525 -6.90 -6.37 11.19
N THR A 526 -6.16 -5.29 11.01
CA THR A 526 -6.40 -3.99 11.68
C THR A 526 -7.50 -3.17 10.98
N GLN A 527 -7.92 -3.56 9.78
CA GLN A 527 -9.01 -2.93 9.05
C GLN A 527 -10.37 -3.31 9.66
N PRO A 528 -11.31 -2.35 9.85
CA PRO A 528 -12.66 -2.69 10.27
C PRO A 528 -13.41 -3.53 9.23
N VAL A 529 -14.02 -4.61 9.70
CA VAL A 529 -14.85 -5.52 8.91
C VAL A 529 -16.08 -5.92 9.74
N ALA A 530 -17.14 -6.34 9.06
CA ALA A 530 -18.41 -6.76 9.61
C ALA A 530 -18.96 -7.96 8.83
N PRO A 531 -18.49 -9.19 9.11
CA PRO A 531 -18.86 -10.39 8.35
C PRO A 531 -20.37 -10.66 8.28
N GLU A 532 -21.14 -10.23 9.27
CA GLU A 532 -22.59 -10.40 9.35
C GLU A 532 -23.35 -9.62 8.26
N ARG A 533 -22.78 -8.52 7.76
CA ARG A 533 -23.35 -7.75 6.64
C ARG A 533 -23.19 -8.47 5.31
N ASN A 534 -22.24 -9.40 5.24
CA ASN A 534 -21.90 -10.14 4.04
C ASN A 534 -22.78 -11.38 3.91
N GLN A 535 -24.10 -11.24 3.92
CA GLN A 535 -25.02 -12.39 3.93
C GLN A 535 -26.23 -12.14 3.00
N GLY A 536 -26.94 -13.21 2.68
CA GLY A 536 -28.17 -13.16 1.90
C GLY A 536 -27.98 -12.95 0.39
N GLU A 537 -29.09 -12.99 -0.33
CA GLU A 537 -29.13 -12.97 -1.80
C GLU A 537 -28.53 -11.70 -2.39
N LEU A 538 -28.80 -10.53 -1.79
CA LEU A 538 -28.28 -9.25 -2.27
C LEU A 538 -26.74 -9.23 -2.28
N MET A 539 -26.09 -9.68 -1.21
CA MET A 539 -24.62 -9.65 -1.14
C MET A 539 -23.98 -10.81 -1.89
N ARG A 540 -24.53 -12.03 -1.76
CA ARG A 540 -23.89 -13.25 -2.30
C ARG A 540 -24.19 -13.53 -3.75
N VAL A 541 -25.37 -13.16 -4.24
CA VAL A 541 -25.83 -13.48 -5.59
C VAL A 541 -25.84 -12.22 -6.45
N THR A 542 -26.51 -11.17 -5.99
CA THR A 542 -26.61 -9.93 -6.78
C THR A 542 -25.30 -9.18 -6.85
N ASN A 543 -24.59 -9.00 -5.72
CA ASN A 543 -23.30 -8.31 -5.68
C ASN A 543 -22.09 -9.25 -5.90
N GLN A 544 -22.31 -10.57 -5.91
CA GLN A 544 -21.25 -11.58 -6.14
C GLN A 544 -20.09 -11.49 -5.13
N GLU A 545 -20.36 -11.08 -3.89
CA GLU A 545 -19.33 -10.93 -2.86
C GLU A 545 -18.86 -12.29 -2.35
N LYS A 546 -17.53 -12.46 -2.22
CA LYS A 546 -16.91 -13.67 -1.66
C LYS A 546 -17.16 -13.80 -0.16
N PRO A 547 -17.34 -15.01 0.37
CA PRO A 547 -17.55 -15.20 1.80
C PRO A 547 -16.34 -14.85 2.64
N PHE A 548 -16.61 -14.17 3.76
CA PHE A 548 -15.64 -14.04 4.84
C PHE A 548 -15.34 -15.43 5.40
N HIS A 549 -14.05 -15.68 5.63
CA HIS A 549 -13.65 -16.83 6.42
C HIS A 549 -14.18 -16.69 7.86
N PRO A 550 -14.66 -17.75 8.54
CA PRO A 550 -15.21 -17.65 9.89
C PRO A 550 -14.27 -17.07 10.94
N ILE A 551 -12.95 -17.11 10.71
CA ILE A 551 -11.93 -16.55 11.61
C ILE A 551 -12.06 -15.04 11.82
N TYR A 552 -12.63 -14.29 10.86
CA TYR A 552 -12.82 -12.83 10.98
C TYR A 552 -13.80 -12.42 12.09
N ASN A 553 -14.65 -13.36 12.53
CA ASN A 553 -15.59 -13.12 13.62
C ASN A 553 -14.93 -13.13 15.00
N PHE A 554 -13.66 -13.55 15.10
CA PHE A 554 -13.01 -13.83 16.38
C PHE A 554 -11.83 -12.89 16.66
N ALA A 555 -11.68 -12.52 17.95
CA ALA A 555 -10.40 -12.11 18.49
C ALA A 555 -9.66 -13.35 19.01
N LEU A 556 -8.37 -13.45 18.70
CA LEU A 556 -7.49 -14.53 19.14
C LEU A 556 -6.62 -14.03 20.29
N ILE A 557 -6.73 -14.66 21.45
CA ILE A 557 -6.05 -14.25 22.67
C ILE A 557 -5.12 -15.38 23.11
N THR A 558 -3.84 -15.08 23.31
CA THR A 558 -2.92 -16.00 23.97
C THR A 558 -2.91 -15.74 25.46
N ASP A 559 -2.90 -16.82 26.24
CA ASP A 559 -2.79 -16.83 27.70
C ASP A 559 -1.66 -17.78 28.10
N ALA A 560 -0.78 -17.34 29.00
CA ALA A 560 0.41 -18.09 29.39
C ALA A 560 0.08 -19.40 30.15
N VAL A 561 -1.12 -19.55 30.67
CA VAL A 561 -1.57 -20.74 31.42
C VAL A 561 -2.65 -21.50 30.66
N GLU A 562 -3.63 -20.79 30.13
CA GLU A 562 -4.83 -21.39 29.50
C GLU A 562 -4.67 -21.67 28.00
N GLY A 563 -3.62 -21.15 27.35
CA GLY A 563 -3.35 -21.35 25.92
C GLY A 563 -4.10 -20.37 25.02
N LEU A 564 -4.78 -20.86 23.99
CA LEU A 564 -5.51 -20.04 23.02
C LEU A 564 -6.96 -19.87 23.44
N ILE A 565 -7.43 -18.62 23.54
CA ILE A 565 -8.82 -18.26 23.81
C ILE A 565 -9.37 -17.53 22.59
N LEU A 566 -10.57 -17.91 22.15
CA LEU A 566 -11.31 -17.17 21.11
C LEU A 566 -12.57 -16.54 21.71
N THR A 567 -12.88 -15.32 21.28
CA THR A 567 -14.16 -14.66 21.54
C THR A 567 -14.73 -14.13 20.24
N ASN A 568 -16.02 -14.35 20.00
CA ASN A 568 -16.71 -13.67 18.90
C ASN A 568 -16.80 -12.17 19.24
N ILE A 569 -16.57 -11.29 18.26
CA ILE A 569 -16.52 -9.83 18.43
C ILE A 569 -17.49 -9.08 17.52
N ASP A 570 -18.41 -9.78 16.84
CA ASP A 570 -19.31 -9.20 15.85
C ASP A 570 -20.32 -8.22 16.47
N THR A 571 -20.68 -8.41 17.74
CA THR A 571 -21.54 -7.48 18.49
C THR A 571 -20.96 -6.06 18.51
N LEU A 572 -19.64 -5.92 18.41
CA LEU A 572 -18.97 -4.61 18.36
C LEU A 572 -19.16 -3.89 17.01
N ALA A 573 -19.66 -4.55 15.96
CA ALA A 573 -19.81 -3.99 14.61
C ALA A 573 -21.27 -4.01 14.07
N ASP A 574 -22.19 -4.65 14.80
CA ASP A 574 -23.58 -4.86 14.37
C ASP A 574 -24.48 -3.61 14.52
N GLY A 575 -24.01 -2.58 15.23
CA GLY A 575 -24.74 -1.34 15.47
C GLY A 575 -25.71 -1.38 16.66
N GLU A 576 -25.70 -2.45 17.47
CA GLU A 576 -26.56 -2.65 18.64
C GLU A 576 -25.75 -2.55 19.95
N SER A 577 -25.50 -1.34 20.43
CA SER A 577 -24.65 -1.15 21.63
C SER A 577 -25.16 -1.79 22.93
N ARG A 578 -26.41 -2.27 22.99
CA ARG A 578 -26.98 -2.93 24.18
C ARG A 578 -26.59 -4.39 24.31
N ASN A 579 -25.95 -5.00 23.32
CA ASN A 579 -25.61 -6.43 23.32
C ASN A 579 -24.11 -6.71 23.43
N ASN A 580 -23.29 -5.68 23.72
CA ASN A 580 -21.83 -5.77 23.84
C ASN A 580 -21.39 -6.58 25.08
N PHE A 581 -21.65 -7.88 25.06
CA PHE A 581 -21.31 -8.86 26.09
C PHE A 581 -20.48 -9.97 25.45
N LEU A 582 -19.17 -9.85 25.56
CA LEU A 582 -18.26 -10.83 24.98
C LEU A 582 -18.22 -12.08 25.85
N THR A 583 -18.12 -13.25 25.21
CA THR A 583 -17.99 -14.54 25.91
C THR A 583 -16.96 -15.40 25.20
N ARG A 584 -16.32 -16.28 25.98
CA ARG A 584 -15.39 -17.25 25.43
C ARG A 584 -16.14 -18.21 24.51
N ALA A 585 -15.76 -18.22 23.24
CA ALA A 585 -16.21 -19.21 22.26
C ALA A 585 -15.34 -20.48 22.32
N LEU A 586 -14.06 -20.34 22.66
CA LEU A 586 -13.10 -21.43 22.79
C LEU A 586 -12.07 -21.14 23.88
N THR A 587 -11.58 -22.18 24.54
CA THR A 587 -10.30 -22.20 25.25
C THR A 587 -9.61 -23.52 24.90
N TRP A 588 -8.40 -23.45 24.34
CA TRP A 588 -7.69 -24.59 23.75
C TRP A 588 -6.21 -24.59 24.15
N ASN A 589 -5.74 -25.70 24.69
CA ASN A 589 -4.34 -25.95 25.03
C ASN A 589 -4.08 -27.46 25.08
N GLU A 590 -4.18 -28.12 23.92
CA GLU A 590 -3.95 -29.56 23.80
C GLU A 590 -2.55 -29.92 24.29
N ASP A 591 -2.46 -30.96 25.11
CA ASP A 591 -1.22 -31.45 25.72
C ASP A 591 -0.35 -30.38 26.40
N ASN A 592 -0.98 -29.26 26.82
CA ASN A 592 -0.30 -28.11 27.41
C ASN A 592 0.77 -27.48 26.49
N LEU A 593 0.57 -27.58 25.16
CA LEU A 593 1.50 -27.14 24.12
C LEU A 593 1.74 -25.62 24.13
N LEU A 594 0.71 -24.84 24.50
CA LEU A 594 0.75 -23.37 24.54
C LEU A 594 1.12 -22.84 25.94
N LYS A 595 1.70 -23.66 26.81
CA LYS A 595 2.24 -23.20 28.09
C LYS A 595 3.24 -22.06 27.86
N GLY A 596 3.09 -20.97 28.60
CA GLY A 596 3.93 -19.80 28.46
C GLY A 596 3.74 -19.10 27.12
N ALA A 597 2.55 -19.15 26.51
CA ALA A 597 2.29 -18.37 25.29
C ALA A 597 2.53 -16.87 25.54
N ARG A 598 3.31 -16.20 24.67
CA ARG A 598 3.79 -14.80 24.85
C ARG A 598 3.41 -13.86 23.69
N HIS A 599 3.24 -14.38 22.49
CA HIS A 599 2.92 -13.61 21.29
C HIS A 599 2.23 -14.48 20.25
N LEU A 600 1.47 -13.87 19.35
CA LEU A 600 0.93 -14.53 18.17
C LEU A 600 0.95 -13.62 16.94
N ALA A 601 1.10 -14.23 15.77
CA ALA A 601 0.81 -13.62 14.46
C ALA A 601 -0.25 -14.45 13.73
N VAL A 602 -1.08 -13.78 12.92
CA VAL A 602 -2.18 -14.41 12.17
C VAL A 602 -1.95 -14.20 10.67
N GLY A 603 -1.74 -15.30 9.97
CA GLY A 603 -1.58 -15.37 8.52
C GLY A 603 -2.79 -16.03 7.87
N GLY A 604 -3.85 -15.26 7.62
CA GLY A 604 -5.15 -15.81 7.23
C GLY A 604 -5.66 -16.81 8.26
N ARG A 605 -5.90 -18.06 7.85
CA ARG A 605 -6.30 -19.16 8.76
C ARG A 605 -5.16 -19.75 9.61
N TYR A 606 -3.89 -19.48 9.29
CA TYR A 606 -2.75 -20.01 10.05
C TYR A 606 -2.38 -19.08 11.20
N VAL A 607 -2.11 -19.66 12.37
CA VAL A 607 -1.75 -18.91 13.57
C VAL A 607 -0.42 -19.40 14.11
N TYR A 608 0.49 -18.46 14.32
CA TYR A 608 1.85 -18.72 14.77
C TYR A 608 1.99 -18.19 16.19
N ILE A 609 2.16 -19.08 17.17
CA ILE A 609 2.15 -18.74 18.59
C ILE A 609 3.51 -19.05 19.21
N ILE A 610 4.11 -18.06 19.85
CA ILE A 610 5.35 -18.24 20.63
C ILE A 610 4.98 -18.74 22.03
N ALA A 611 5.51 -19.90 22.42
CA ALA A 611 5.29 -20.55 23.72
C ALA A 611 6.59 -21.15 24.27
N ASP A 612 6.57 -21.73 25.48
CA ASP A 612 7.73 -22.42 26.08
C ASP A 612 8.26 -23.57 25.20
N ALA A 613 7.37 -24.20 24.43
CA ALA A 613 7.72 -25.28 23.49
C ALA A 613 8.46 -24.78 22.23
N GLY A 614 8.48 -23.47 21.99
CA GLY A 614 8.99 -22.85 20.76
C GLY A 614 7.88 -22.12 20.00
N LEU A 615 7.98 -22.09 18.67
CA LEU A 615 6.91 -21.59 17.80
C LEU A 615 5.93 -22.72 17.49
N VAL A 616 4.69 -22.58 17.92
CA VAL A 616 3.58 -23.50 17.65
C VAL A 616 2.80 -22.98 16.45
N VAL A 617 2.58 -23.85 15.46
CA VAL A 617 1.82 -23.53 14.25
C VAL A 617 0.46 -24.22 14.32
N LEU A 618 -0.60 -23.44 14.25
CA LEU A 618 -1.98 -23.91 14.24
C LEU A 618 -2.68 -23.56 12.93
N ASP A 619 -3.61 -24.41 12.55
CA ASP A 619 -4.57 -24.17 11.49
C ASP A 619 -5.97 -23.97 12.09
N LEU A 620 -6.58 -22.81 11.78
CA LEU A 620 -7.90 -22.38 12.25
C LEU A 620 -8.91 -22.23 11.10
N ASP A 621 -8.83 -23.05 10.06
CA ASP A 621 -9.89 -23.15 9.02
C ASP A 621 -11.29 -23.32 9.62
N GLU A 622 -11.35 -24.14 10.67
CA GLU A 622 -12.49 -24.29 11.54
C GLU A 622 -12.10 -23.69 12.90
N PRO A 623 -12.35 -22.39 13.16
CA PRO A 623 -11.73 -21.68 14.30
C PRO A 623 -12.00 -22.31 15.67
N LEU A 624 -13.16 -22.96 15.84
CA LEU A 624 -13.54 -23.60 17.11
C LEU A 624 -12.98 -25.02 17.28
N THR A 625 -12.25 -25.53 16.29
CA THR A 625 -11.57 -26.84 16.34
C THR A 625 -10.12 -26.68 15.84
N PRO A 626 -9.24 -26.03 16.63
CA PRO A 626 -7.86 -25.80 16.23
C PRO A 626 -7.12 -27.10 15.90
N LYS A 627 -6.33 -27.07 14.82
CA LYS A 627 -5.46 -28.18 14.43
C LYS A 627 -4.00 -27.79 14.63
N HIS A 628 -3.29 -28.52 15.48
CA HIS A 628 -1.84 -28.39 15.60
C HIS A 628 -1.19 -28.99 14.34
N LEU A 629 -0.33 -28.20 13.68
CA LEU A 629 0.43 -28.64 12.51
C LEU A 629 1.84 -29.08 12.88
N THR A 630 2.58 -28.21 13.57
CA THR A 630 3.96 -28.46 13.96
C THR A 630 4.42 -27.52 15.08
N THR A 631 5.56 -27.84 15.69
CA THR A 631 6.23 -27.00 16.69
C THR A 631 7.71 -26.92 16.37
N ILE A 632 8.20 -25.69 16.21
CA ILE A 632 9.60 -25.40 15.88
C ILE A 632 10.31 -24.94 17.16
N PRO A 633 11.34 -25.65 17.63
CA PRO A 633 12.09 -25.24 18.82
C PRO A 633 12.75 -23.87 18.64
N LEU A 634 12.65 -23.03 19.66
CA LEU A 634 13.31 -21.71 19.75
C LEU A 634 14.06 -21.60 21.08
N ASN A 635 15.04 -20.69 21.15
CA ASN A 635 15.74 -20.38 22.39
C ASN A 635 15.00 -19.24 23.11
N ASN A 636 13.93 -19.56 23.84
CA ASN A 636 13.07 -18.57 24.52
C ASN A 636 12.54 -17.49 23.55
N GLY A 637 11.58 -17.87 22.69
CA GLY A 637 11.01 -16.95 21.69
C GLY A 637 10.30 -15.74 22.32
N HIS A 638 10.35 -14.59 21.64
CA HIS A 638 9.77 -13.32 22.09
C HIS A 638 8.69 -12.78 21.16
N SER A 639 8.96 -12.70 19.86
CA SER A 639 8.04 -12.13 18.86
C SER A 639 8.10 -12.89 17.55
N VAL A 640 7.02 -12.80 16.77
CA VAL A 640 6.86 -13.42 15.46
C VAL A 640 6.06 -12.47 14.59
N GLU A 641 6.54 -12.21 13.38
CA GLU A 641 5.85 -11.46 12.34
C GLU A 641 5.95 -12.19 11.00
N GLN A 642 4.87 -12.18 10.21
CA GLN A 642 4.85 -12.81 8.89
C GLN A 642 5.01 -11.79 7.78
N GLN A 643 5.82 -12.13 6.77
CA GLN A 643 5.72 -11.50 5.46
C GLN A 643 5.73 -12.58 4.39
N PHE A 644 4.54 -12.80 3.79
CA PHE A 644 4.32 -13.83 2.79
C PHE A 644 4.76 -15.22 3.29
N ARG A 645 5.82 -15.81 2.72
CA ARG A 645 6.24 -17.18 3.01
C ARG A 645 7.23 -17.33 4.17
N TYR A 646 7.63 -16.22 4.79
CA TYR A 646 8.63 -16.23 5.86
C TYR A 646 8.06 -15.63 7.14
N LEU A 647 8.46 -16.23 8.26
CA LEU A 647 8.30 -15.63 9.59
C LEU A 647 9.63 -15.07 10.05
N PHE A 648 9.58 -13.88 10.63
CA PHE A 648 10.68 -13.22 11.31
C PHE A 648 10.44 -13.36 12.80
N VAL A 649 11.37 -14.04 13.48
CA VAL A 649 11.20 -14.44 14.88
C VAL A 649 12.37 -13.94 15.70
N THR A 650 12.08 -13.29 16.83
CA THR A 650 13.07 -12.92 17.82
C THR A 650 13.08 -13.91 18.96
N ASP A 651 14.27 -14.24 19.45
CA ASP A 651 14.50 -15.05 20.64
C ASP A 651 15.82 -14.64 21.32
N ASP A 652 16.27 -15.38 22.35
CA ASP A 652 17.49 -15.03 23.11
C ASP A 652 18.76 -15.01 22.25
N ASP A 653 18.76 -15.64 21.07
CA ASP A 653 19.91 -15.61 20.16
C ASP A 653 19.90 -14.39 19.23
N GLY A 654 18.76 -13.72 19.07
CA GLY A 654 18.58 -12.56 18.18
C GLY A 654 17.42 -12.71 17.20
N LEU A 655 17.59 -12.23 15.96
CA LEU A 655 16.58 -12.36 14.89
C LEU A 655 16.85 -13.57 13.99
N LYS A 656 15.84 -14.42 13.80
CA LYS A 656 15.84 -15.63 12.96
C LYS A 656 14.75 -15.54 11.88
N VAL A 657 14.88 -16.38 10.86
CA VAL A 657 13.89 -16.54 9.80
C VAL A 657 13.45 -17.99 9.72
N LEU A 658 12.15 -18.21 9.63
CA LEU A 658 11.55 -19.52 9.35
C LEU A 658 10.86 -19.47 7.99
N ASP A 659 11.00 -20.54 7.22
CA ASP A 659 10.22 -20.75 6.00
C ASP A 659 8.91 -21.46 6.37
N VAL A 660 7.78 -20.83 6.01
CA VAL A 660 6.41 -21.32 6.24
C VAL A 660 5.63 -21.49 4.95
N THR A 661 6.33 -21.73 3.83
CA THR A 661 5.69 -22.02 2.54
C THR A 661 4.69 -23.19 2.63
N SER A 662 5.05 -24.20 3.41
CA SER A 662 4.20 -25.29 3.86
C SER A 662 4.18 -25.21 5.39
N PRO A 663 3.11 -24.71 6.02
CA PRO A 663 3.04 -24.52 7.46
C PRO A 663 3.24 -25.82 8.26
N GLU A 664 2.83 -26.96 7.73
CA GLU A 664 3.03 -28.29 8.31
C GLU A 664 4.49 -28.74 8.34
N ASP A 665 5.28 -28.33 7.35
CA ASP A 665 6.71 -28.66 7.21
C ASP A 665 7.62 -27.43 7.49
N ALA A 666 7.14 -26.48 8.29
CA ALA A 666 7.86 -25.25 8.59
C ALA A 666 9.22 -25.49 9.28
N PHE A 667 10.25 -24.72 8.92
CA PHE A 667 11.62 -24.90 9.43
C PHE A 667 12.42 -23.61 9.58
N VAL A 668 13.38 -23.60 10.53
CA VAL A 668 14.33 -22.50 10.71
C VAL A 668 15.40 -22.53 9.61
N ILE A 669 15.63 -21.38 8.97
CA ILE A 669 16.70 -21.20 8.00
C ILE A 669 18.03 -21.13 8.75
N GLN A 670 18.86 -22.15 8.57
CA GLN A 670 20.15 -22.30 9.26
C GLN A 670 21.16 -21.24 8.80
N ASP A 671 22.14 -20.92 9.67
CA ASP A 671 23.24 -19.99 9.41
C ASP A 671 22.81 -18.57 9.00
N ASN A 672 21.62 -18.14 9.44
CA ASN A 672 20.99 -16.88 9.03
C ASN A 672 20.46 -16.04 10.22
N THR A 673 21.04 -16.22 11.41
CA THR A 673 20.66 -15.47 12.62
C THR A 673 21.43 -14.16 12.71
N ILE A 674 20.74 -13.05 12.98
CA ILE A 674 21.38 -11.79 13.39
C ILE A 674 21.48 -11.77 14.92
N PRO A 675 22.69 -11.88 15.49
CA PRO A 675 22.84 -11.90 16.94
C PRO A 675 22.55 -10.53 17.54
N LEU A 676 21.64 -10.51 18.51
CA LEU A 676 21.24 -9.32 19.28
C LEU A 676 21.14 -9.71 20.74
N LYS A 677 21.61 -8.86 21.66
CA LYS A 677 21.63 -9.20 23.09
C LYS A 677 20.25 -9.23 23.75
N GLU A 678 19.38 -8.31 23.33
CA GLU A 678 18.03 -8.12 23.86
C GLU A 678 17.07 -7.93 22.67
N ALA A 679 16.77 -9.00 21.92
CA ALA A 679 15.83 -8.93 20.80
C ALA A 679 14.39 -9.08 21.29
N ASN A 680 13.68 -7.96 21.48
CA ASN A 680 12.29 -7.95 21.93
C ASN A 680 11.33 -8.09 20.74
N ARG A 681 10.46 -7.13 20.45
CA ARG A 681 9.53 -7.22 19.31
C ARG A 681 10.22 -6.90 17.99
N VAL A 682 9.70 -7.51 16.91
CA VAL A 682 10.08 -7.21 15.53
C VAL A 682 8.87 -6.67 14.79
N PHE A 683 9.09 -5.73 13.87
CA PHE A 683 8.11 -5.28 12.89
C PHE A 683 8.72 -5.34 11.50
N VAL A 684 7.97 -5.83 10.52
CA VAL A 684 8.46 -6.00 9.15
C VAL A 684 7.76 -5.02 8.23
N SER A 685 8.51 -4.21 7.48
CA SER A 685 7.95 -3.26 6.52
C SER A 685 8.76 -3.30 5.22
N ARG A 686 8.11 -3.78 4.16
CA ARG A 686 8.74 -4.13 2.87
C ARG A 686 10.06 -4.89 3.05
N THR A 687 11.19 -4.30 2.67
CA THR A 687 12.50 -4.95 2.62
C THR A 687 13.30 -4.78 3.90
N PHE A 688 12.71 -4.27 4.98
CA PHE A 688 13.37 -4.09 6.27
C PHE A 688 12.59 -4.73 7.41
N ALA A 689 13.32 -5.35 8.33
CA ALA A 689 12.83 -5.69 9.66
C ALA A 689 13.40 -4.68 10.67
N TYR A 690 12.57 -4.30 11.63
CA TYR A 690 12.87 -3.35 12.69
C TYR A 690 12.72 -4.09 14.01
N VAL A 691 13.82 -4.29 14.73
CA VAL A 691 13.82 -5.02 16.00
C VAL A 691 14.07 -4.05 17.13
N ALA A 692 13.17 -4.05 18.12
CA ALA A 692 13.35 -3.38 19.39
C ALA A 692 14.46 -4.13 20.17
N ALA A 693 15.67 -3.56 20.19
CA ALA A 693 16.89 -4.22 20.64
C ALA A 693 17.27 -3.84 22.09
N GLY A 694 16.27 -3.62 22.96
CA GLY A 694 16.46 -3.23 24.35
C GLY A 694 17.35 -2.00 24.48
N LYS A 695 18.45 -2.13 25.24
CA LYS A 695 19.44 -1.05 25.44
C LYS A 695 20.25 -0.67 24.20
N ASP A 696 20.35 -1.55 23.20
CA ASP A 696 21.05 -1.25 21.96
C ASP A 696 20.17 -0.44 20.97
N GLY A 697 18.93 -0.11 21.37
CA GLY A 697 18.03 0.77 20.65
C GLY A 697 17.20 0.05 19.59
N LEU A 698 17.22 0.58 18.37
CA LEU A 698 16.53 0.03 17.20
C LEU A 698 17.55 -0.65 16.26
N ALA A 699 17.40 -1.94 16.04
CA ALA A 699 18.12 -2.64 14.98
C ALA A 699 17.30 -2.62 13.68
N ILE A 700 17.88 -2.05 12.63
CA ILE A 700 17.30 -2.03 11.29
C ILE A 700 18.04 -3.06 10.44
N ILE A 701 17.32 -4.05 9.94
CA ILE A 701 17.86 -5.24 9.28
C ILE A 701 17.32 -5.30 7.85
N ASP A 702 18.21 -5.39 6.88
CA ASP A 702 17.88 -5.66 5.48
C ASP A 702 17.40 -7.12 5.36
N ILE A 703 16.16 -7.27 4.93
CA ILE A 703 15.49 -8.56 4.70
C ILE A 703 15.13 -8.75 3.23
N ASN A 704 15.73 -7.97 2.31
CA ASN A 704 15.44 -8.07 0.88
C ASN A 704 15.64 -9.50 0.37
N ASN A 705 16.67 -10.18 0.88
CA ASN A 705 16.80 -11.64 0.80
C ASN A 705 16.61 -12.25 2.20
N PRO A 706 15.43 -12.84 2.50
CA PRO A 706 15.12 -13.37 3.82
C PRO A 706 16.05 -14.52 4.26
N ARG A 707 16.72 -15.20 3.32
CA ARG A 707 17.71 -16.26 3.59
C ARG A 707 19.13 -15.73 3.87
N LYS A 708 19.36 -14.41 3.75
CA LYS A 708 20.66 -13.76 3.93
C LYS A 708 20.49 -12.40 4.61
N LEU A 709 20.06 -12.42 5.87
CA LEU A 709 19.85 -11.24 6.70
C LEU A 709 21.13 -10.41 6.84
N LYS A 710 21.00 -9.09 6.89
CA LYS A 710 22.11 -8.16 7.15
C LYS A 710 21.66 -7.01 8.03
N ILE A 711 22.43 -6.69 9.07
CA ILE A 711 22.24 -5.43 9.79
C ILE A 711 22.51 -4.28 8.80
N TYR A 712 21.51 -3.44 8.57
CA TYR A 712 21.67 -2.20 7.83
C TYR A 712 22.17 -1.09 8.76
N GLN A 713 21.56 -0.94 9.94
CA GLN A 713 21.94 0.09 10.92
C GLN A 713 21.48 -0.28 12.33
N MET A 714 22.32 0.01 13.33
CA MET A 714 21.89 0.14 14.73
C MET A 714 21.67 1.62 15.06
N PHE A 715 20.58 1.94 15.74
CA PHE A 715 20.21 3.32 16.06
C PHE A 715 19.66 3.42 17.48
N ASP A 716 20.36 4.14 18.35
CA ASP A 716 20.00 4.35 19.76
C ASP A 716 19.60 5.80 20.08
N ALA A 717 19.50 6.65 19.05
CA ALA A 717 19.28 8.08 19.18
C ALA A 717 20.29 8.80 20.09
N ASN A 718 21.56 8.38 20.11
CA ASN A 718 22.61 8.85 21.01
C ASN A 718 22.33 8.52 22.49
N GLY A 719 21.77 7.35 22.75
CA GLY A 719 21.41 6.86 24.09
C GLY A 719 20.07 7.37 24.63
N GLU A 720 19.26 8.03 23.79
CA GLU A 720 17.90 8.46 24.15
C GLU A 720 16.88 7.32 24.11
N ILE A 721 17.20 6.21 23.42
CA ILE A 721 16.47 4.95 23.49
C ILE A 721 17.22 4.07 24.49
N THR A 722 16.54 3.61 25.54
CA THR A 722 17.20 3.00 26.71
C THR A 722 16.73 1.59 27.03
N ASP A 723 15.54 1.21 26.59
CA ASP A 723 14.89 -0.07 26.82
C ASP A 723 13.80 -0.31 25.75
N ALA A 724 14.20 -0.44 24.48
CA ALA A 724 13.26 -0.68 23.38
C ALA A 724 12.57 -2.04 23.53
N GLN A 725 11.28 -2.03 23.86
CA GLN A 725 10.42 -3.20 24.07
C GLN A 725 9.62 -3.55 22.80
N ASP A 726 9.07 -2.53 22.13
CA ASP A 726 8.25 -2.70 20.93
C ASP A 726 8.51 -1.62 19.88
N VAL A 727 8.25 -1.93 18.61
CA VAL A 727 8.37 -1.00 17.48
C VAL A 727 7.23 -1.20 16.48
N VAL A 728 6.64 -0.11 15.99
CA VAL A 728 5.66 -0.10 14.89
C VAL A 728 6.09 0.89 13.83
N ILE A 729 5.96 0.52 12.56
CA ILE A 729 6.30 1.37 11.40
C ILE A 729 5.03 1.83 10.69
N ALA A 730 4.96 3.10 10.28
CA ALA A 730 3.83 3.64 9.54
C ALA A 730 4.21 4.86 8.69
N THR A 731 3.39 5.17 7.69
CA THR A 731 3.52 6.38 6.85
C THR A 731 2.49 7.42 7.22
N THR A 732 2.95 8.65 7.47
CA THR A 732 2.09 9.85 7.53
C THR A 732 2.51 10.80 6.42
N ASN A 733 1.57 11.16 5.54
CA ASN A 733 1.85 11.87 4.29
C ASN A 733 2.87 11.13 3.40
N ALA A 734 4.03 11.72 3.09
CA ALA A 734 5.02 11.07 2.24
C ALA A 734 6.16 10.38 3.03
N SER A 735 6.29 10.70 4.31
CA SER A 735 7.35 10.21 5.20
C SER A 735 6.97 8.94 5.97
N LEU A 736 7.96 8.07 6.18
CA LEU A 736 7.90 6.88 7.01
C LEU A 736 8.40 7.20 8.44
N PHE A 737 7.78 6.60 9.45
CA PHE A 737 8.10 6.80 10.86
C PHE A 737 8.17 5.46 11.62
N ALA A 738 9.01 5.39 12.64
CA ALA A 738 8.99 4.34 13.65
C ALA A 738 8.51 4.92 14.99
N TYR A 739 7.64 4.17 15.65
CA TYR A 739 7.18 4.41 17.02
C TYR A 739 7.80 3.33 17.89
N ILE A 740 8.41 3.68 19.03
CA ILE A 740 9.10 2.73 19.91
C ILE A 740 8.55 2.84 21.32
N ALA A 741 8.10 1.72 21.89
CA ALA A 741 7.85 1.61 23.32
C ALA A 741 9.19 1.38 24.03
N ASP A 742 9.68 2.39 24.74
CA ASP A 742 11.02 2.47 25.31
C ASP A 742 11.00 2.31 26.83
N GLY A 743 10.29 1.30 27.32
CA GLY A 743 10.26 0.96 28.75
C GLY A 743 9.90 2.15 29.64
N ASP A 744 10.73 2.41 30.65
CA ASP A 744 10.51 3.51 31.61
C ASP A 744 10.67 4.91 30.99
N ALA A 745 11.29 5.02 29.81
CA ALA A 745 11.44 6.27 29.08
C ALA A 745 10.23 6.61 28.18
N GLY A 746 9.24 5.71 28.10
CA GLY A 746 7.95 5.93 27.44
C GLY A 746 7.99 5.76 25.93
N LEU A 747 7.24 6.58 25.18
CA LEU A 747 7.18 6.51 23.72
C LEU A 747 8.30 7.32 23.07
N LYS A 748 8.93 6.79 22.02
CA LYS A 748 9.83 7.52 21.10
C LYS A 748 9.26 7.51 19.68
N ILE A 749 9.51 8.58 18.92
CA ILE A 749 9.12 8.70 17.50
C ILE A 749 10.35 9.08 16.68
N ILE A 750 10.63 8.25 15.68
CA ILE A 750 11.76 8.37 14.77
C ILE A 750 11.23 8.61 13.36
N GLN A 751 11.67 9.67 12.70
CA GLN A 751 11.44 9.83 11.26
C GLN A 751 12.45 8.97 10.50
N LEU A 752 11.97 8.09 9.62
CA LEU A 752 12.81 7.16 8.85
C LEU A 752 13.07 7.63 7.43
N THR A 753 12.22 8.48 6.86
CA THR A 753 12.45 9.09 5.54
C THR A 753 11.91 10.50 5.53
N SER A 754 12.55 11.39 4.78
CA SER A 754 12.05 12.71 4.40
C SER A 754 12.59 13.08 3.01
N PRO A 755 12.04 14.09 2.32
CA PRO A 755 12.64 14.58 1.08
C PRO A 755 14.09 15.04 1.24
N GLU A 756 14.43 15.62 2.39
CA GLU A 756 15.78 16.15 2.68
C GLU A 756 16.77 15.02 3.01
N SER A 757 16.39 14.07 3.87
CA SER A 757 17.31 13.02 4.34
C SER A 757 17.34 11.77 3.45
N GLN A 758 16.26 11.52 2.69
CA GLN A 758 16.17 10.39 1.75
C GLN A 758 15.55 10.83 0.42
N PRO A 759 16.35 11.32 -0.55
CA PRO A 759 15.86 11.75 -1.87
C PRO A 759 15.12 10.67 -2.68
N ARG A 760 15.26 9.39 -2.31
CA ARG A 760 14.61 8.24 -2.97
C ARG A 760 13.31 7.78 -2.31
N PHE A 761 12.72 8.58 -1.42
CA PHE A 761 11.55 8.23 -0.61
C PHE A 761 10.26 7.83 -1.37
N TYR A 762 10.24 7.95 -2.70
CA TYR A 762 9.18 7.40 -3.56
C TYR A 762 9.44 5.98 -4.08
N GLY A 763 10.62 5.42 -3.84
CA GLY A 763 10.96 4.05 -4.22
C GLY A 763 10.10 2.99 -3.53
N PHE A 764 10.25 1.75 -3.98
CA PHE A 764 9.69 0.60 -3.27
C PHE A 764 10.49 0.33 -1.99
N SER A 765 11.82 0.38 -2.05
CA SER A 765 12.73 0.14 -0.92
C SER A 765 13.64 1.36 -0.69
N PRO A 766 13.09 2.53 -0.31
CA PRO A 766 13.95 3.63 0.12
C PRO A 766 14.71 3.22 1.38
N ASP A 767 16.00 3.55 1.47
CA ASP A 767 16.76 3.17 2.66
C ASP A 767 16.35 4.06 3.85
N PRO A 768 16.10 3.50 5.04
CA PRO A 768 15.75 4.29 6.21
C PRO A 768 16.95 5.16 6.66
N LYS A 769 16.62 6.37 7.10
CA LYS A 769 17.50 7.41 7.64
C LYS A 769 16.89 7.89 8.96
N PRO A 770 17.13 7.16 10.07
CA PRO A 770 16.45 7.42 11.34
C PRO A 770 16.88 8.74 11.99
N GLU A 771 15.90 9.55 12.38
CA GLU A 771 16.05 10.83 13.06
C GLU A 771 15.11 10.89 14.28
N PHE A 772 15.65 11.14 15.47
CA PHE A 772 14.86 11.27 16.69
C PHE A 772 14.13 12.62 16.74
N ILE A 773 12.80 12.59 16.62
CA ILE A 773 11.98 13.80 16.46
C ILE A 773 11.06 14.10 17.64
N ALA A 774 10.62 13.09 18.40
CA ALA A 774 9.72 13.30 19.54
C ALA A 774 9.76 12.17 20.57
N TRP A 775 9.36 12.48 21.80
CA TRP A 775 9.15 11.50 22.86
C TRP A 775 8.02 11.88 23.82
N TYR A 776 7.48 10.90 24.55
CA TYR A 776 6.49 11.10 25.61
C TYR A 776 6.78 10.17 26.80
N PRO A 777 6.93 10.68 28.04
CA PRO A 777 7.05 9.83 29.22
C PRO A 777 5.67 9.30 29.62
N THR A 778 5.43 8.02 29.36
CA THR A 778 4.22 7.33 29.82
C THR A 778 4.19 7.26 31.35
N LYS A 779 3.01 7.09 31.92
CA LYS A 779 2.82 6.98 33.39
C LYS A 779 3.33 5.67 33.97
N SER A 780 3.35 4.62 33.16
CA SER A 780 3.96 3.33 33.49
C SER A 780 4.93 2.91 32.38
N LYS A 781 5.71 1.86 32.62
CA LYS A 781 6.65 1.29 31.64
C LYS A 781 5.92 1.02 30.32
N ALA A 782 6.39 1.58 29.20
CA ALA A 782 5.88 1.31 27.87
C ALA A 782 6.37 -0.06 27.38
N LEU A 783 5.44 -0.95 27.04
CA LEU A 783 5.73 -2.35 26.73
C LEU A 783 5.32 -2.76 25.33
N SER A 784 4.25 -2.16 24.81
CA SER A 784 3.70 -2.55 23.52
C SER A 784 3.04 -1.38 22.79
N LEU A 785 2.88 -1.52 21.48
CA LEU A 785 2.26 -0.55 20.59
C LEU A 785 1.17 -1.21 19.76
N SER A 786 0.08 -0.47 19.51
CA SER A 786 -0.87 -0.90 18.49
C SER A 786 -0.27 -0.72 17.11
N ARG A 787 -0.40 -1.76 16.26
CA ARG A 787 -0.17 -1.64 14.82
C ARG A 787 -1.11 -0.61 14.19
N GLY A 788 -0.69 -0.06 13.05
CA GLY A 788 -1.48 0.91 12.29
C GLY A 788 -2.60 0.25 11.48
N LEU A 789 -3.48 1.07 10.91
CA LEU A 789 -4.41 0.63 9.88
C LEU A 789 -3.63 0.17 8.64
N GLU A 790 -3.78 -1.09 8.24
CA GLU A 790 -3.15 -1.70 7.07
C GLU A 790 -3.80 -1.14 5.79
N ARG A 791 -3.16 -0.21 5.07
CA ARG A 791 -3.83 0.52 3.93
C ARG A 791 -3.57 -0.09 2.55
N ASP A 792 -2.60 -0.99 2.42
CA ASP A 792 -2.29 -1.73 1.19
C ASP A 792 -2.66 -3.21 1.26
N ARG A 793 -3.42 -3.64 2.27
CA ARG A 793 -3.88 -5.02 2.42
C ARG A 793 -5.27 -5.24 1.80
N ALA A 794 -5.33 -6.03 0.74
CA ALA A 794 -6.55 -6.40 0.04
C ALA A 794 -7.12 -7.75 0.53
N VAL A 795 -6.24 -8.67 0.90
CA VAL A 795 -6.52 -10.09 1.16
C VAL A 795 -5.61 -10.62 2.25
N ASP A 796 -6.03 -11.67 2.95
CA ASP A 796 -5.19 -12.45 3.86
C ASP A 796 -4.41 -13.56 3.12
N GLU A 797 -3.50 -14.20 3.84
CA GLU A 797 -2.58 -15.23 3.34
C GLU A 797 -3.29 -16.52 2.85
N SER A 798 -4.56 -16.70 3.23
CA SER A 798 -5.44 -17.79 2.80
C SER A 798 -6.51 -17.36 1.78
N GLY A 799 -6.35 -16.19 1.15
CA GLY A 799 -7.26 -15.70 0.12
C GLY A 799 -8.56 -15.07 0.65
N GLY A 800 -8.66 -14.83 1.96
CA GLY A 800 -9.78 -14.15 2.61
C GLY A 800 -9.78 -12.65 2.27
N GLN A 801 -10.86 -12.18 1.64
CA GLN A 801 -10.97 -10.77 1.23
C GLN A 801 -11.16 -9.86 2.46
N VAL A 802 -10.37 -8.78 2.52
CA VAL A 802 -10.41 -7.78 3.60
C VAL A 802 -11.01 -6.46 3.11
N SER A 803 -10.49 -5.98 1.98
CA SER A 803 -10.86 -4.70 1.36
C SER A 803 -12.12 -4.82 0.50
N VAL A 804 -12.84 -3.72 0.33
CA VAL A 804 -13.96 -3.67 -0.63
C VAL A 804 -13.43 -3.56 -2.06
N PHE A 805 -14.05 -4.32 -2.97
CA PHE A 805 -13.82 -4.23 -4.40
C PHE A 805 -15.04 -3.61 -5.06
N SER A 806 -14.93 -2.36 -5.49
CA SER A 806 -16.06 -1.54 -5.95
C SER A 806 -16.60 -1.92 -7.33
N ARG A 807 -16.20 -3.07 -7.88
CA ARG A 807 -16.70 -3.61 -9.15
C ARG A 807 -17.36 -4.96 -8.89
N LEU A 808 -18.53 -5.15 -9.47
CA LEU A 808 -19.34 -6.35 -9.35
C LEU A 808 -18.50 -7.61 -9.68
N GLY A 809 -18.47 -8.57 -8.76
CA GLY A 809 -17.76 -9.85 -8.92
C GLY A 809 -16.24 -9.77 -8.94
N SER A 810 -15.65 -8.58 -8.88
CA SER A 810 -14.19 -8.45 -8.76
C SER A 810 -13.73 -8.74 -7.33
N GLY A 811 -12.49 -9.17 -7.18
CA GLY A 811 -11.95 -9.50 -5.87
C GLY A 811 -10.46 -9.79 -5.91
N PRO A 812 -9.86 -10.11 -4.76
CA PRO A 812 -8.48 -10.55 -4.71
C PRO A 812 -8.32 -11.93 -5.35
N LEU A 813 -7.06 -12.31 -5.58
CA LEU A 813 -6.71 -13.68 -5.93
C LEU A 813 -7.18 -14.66 -4.83
N SER A 814 -7.66 -15.83 -5.22
CA SER A 814 -7.94 -16.92 -4.27
C SER A 814 -6.64 -17.55 -3.74
N GLU A 815 -6.70 -18.37 -2.69
CA GLU A 815 -5.51 -19.09 -2.22
C GLU A 815 -4.89 -19.95 -3.33
N GLU A 816 -5.72 -20.64 -4.12
CA GLU A 816 -5.27 -21.45 -5.26
C GLU A 816 -4.55 -20.61 -6.31
N ASP A 817 -5.13 -19.45 -6.68
CA ASP A 817 -4.50 -18.50 -7.59
C ASP A 817 -3.13 -18.08 -7.07
N MET A 818 -3.05 -17.65 -5.80
CA MET A 818 -1.81 -17.19 -5.19
C MET A 818 -0.75 -18.31 -5.17
N ARG A 819 -1.12 -19.51 -4.70
CA ARG A 819 -0.19 -20.66 -4.65
C ARG A 819 0.32 -21.05 -6.02
N SER A 820 -0.51 -21.00 -7.07
CA SER A 820 -0.09 -21.33 -8.44
C SER A 820 1.01 -20.41 -8.98
N LEU A 821 1.11 -19.18 -8.46
CA LEU A 821 2.13 -18.21 -8.88
C LEU A 821 3.53 -18.51 -8.33
N TYR A 822 3.66 -19.37 -7.32
CA TYR A 822 4.96 -19.66 -6.71
C TYR A 822 5.21 -21.13 -6.35
N LEU A 823 4.19 -22.00 -6.39
CA LEU A 823 4.31 -23.43 -6.13
C LEU A 823 4.07 -24.26 -7.38
N GLY A 824 4.85 -25.32 -7.51
CA GLY A 824 4.64 -26.37 -8.51
C GLY A 824 3.56 -27.34 -8.07
N LYS A 825 3.19 -28.27 -8.95
CA LYS A 825 2.24 -29.34 -8.63
C LYS A 825 2.72 -30.26 -7.50
N ASP A 826 4.02 -30.29 -7.23
CA ASP A 826 4.63 -31.03 -6.13
C ASP A 826 4.65 -30.25 -4.80
N GLY A 827 4.03 -29.06 -4.77
CA GLY A 827 3.97 -28.19 -3.60
C GLY A 827 5.28 -27.45 -3.31
N LYS A 828 6.29 -27.52 -4.18
CA LYS A 828 7.58 -26.85 -3.96
C LYS A 828 7.64 -25.49 -4.64
N PRO A 829 8.37 -24.53 -4.04
CA PRO A 829 8.71 -23.28 -4.69
C PRO A 829 9.39 -23.49 -6.04
N TRP A 830 8.98 -22.73 -7.06
CA TRP A 830 9.70 -22.58 -8.31
C TRP A 830 10.11 -21.13 -8.52
N PHE A 831 11.18 -20.92 -9.27
CA PHE A 831 11.86 -19.64 -9.38
C PHE A 831 12.10 -19.24 -10.82
N VAL A 832 12.14 -17.94 -11.09
CA VAL A 832 12.36 -17.37 -12.42
C VAL A 832 13.64 -16.55 -12.47
N LYS A 833 14.23 -16.49 -13.67
CA LYS A 833 15.24 -15.51 -14.08
C LYS A 833 14.60 -14.48 -15.02
N ASP A 834 14.88 -13.20 -14.84
CA ASP A 834 14.40 -12.17 -15.76
C ASP A 834 15.22 -12.11 -17.06
N ASP A 835 16.49 -12.51 -17.00
CA ASP A 835 17.40 -12.48 -18.14
C ASP A 835 17.26 -13.73 -19.03
N ILE A 836 17.46 -13.55 -20.34
CA ILE A 836 17.56 -14.64 -21.31
C ILE A 836 19.04 -14.74 -21.72
N GLU A 837 19.78 -15.68 -21.13
CA GLU A 837 21.23 -15.86 -21.36
C GLU A 837 21.61 -16.05 -22.85
N ALA A 838 20.66 -16.47 -23.69
CA ALA A 838 20.89 -16.82 -25.11
C ALA A 838 21.07 -15.64 -26.09
N LEU A 839 20.99 -14.36 -25.66
CA LEU A 839 21.06 -13.19 -26.56
C LEU A 839 22.29 -12.29 -26.40
N GLY A 840 23.23 -12.65 -25.53
CA GLY A 840 24.48 -11.90 -25.34
C GLY A 840 24.32 -10.61 -24.52
N SER A 841 25.45 -10.10 -24.00
CA SER A 841 25.55 -9.06 -22.98
C SER A 841 25.12 -7.64 -23.40
N ALA A 842 24.50 -7.47 -24.57
CA ALA A 842 24.15 -6.15 -25.12
C ALA A 842 22.67 -5.76 -24.92
N THR A 843 21.79 -6.71 -24.60
CA THR A 843 20.38 -6.43 -24.32
C THR A 843 20.19 -6.01 -22.88
N HIS A 844 19.96 -4.72 -22.64
CA HIS A 844 19.65 -4.19 -21.31
C HIS A 844 18.16 -4.44 -20.97
N PHE A 845 17.89 -4.77 -19.72
CA PHE A 845 16.59 -5.24 -19.23
C PHE A 845 15.78 -4.09 -18.62
N GLY A 846 14.44 -4.18 -18.68
CA GLY A 846 13.57 -3.27 -17.94
C GLY A 846 14.01 -3.25 -16.48
N VAL A 847 14.01 -2.06 -15.86
CA VAL A 847 14.51 -1.73 -14.51
C VAL A 847 15.22 -2.88 -13.76
N SER A 848 16.33 -3.37 -14.31
CA SER A 848 17.21 -4.24 -13.55
C SER A 848 17.78 -3.39 -12.43
N THR A 849 17.63 -3.81 -11.19
CA THR A 849 18.34 -3.15 -10.09
C THR A 849 19.83 -3.29 -10.36
N PRO A 850 20.58 -2.18 -10.50
CA PRO A 850 22.03 -2.27 -10.45
C PRO A 850 22.42 -2.91 -9.11
N ALA A 851 23.46 -3.74 -9.11
CA ALA A 851 24.01 -4.28 -7.87
C ALA A 851 24.30 -3.16 -6.85
N LEU A 852 24.08 -3.43 -5.57
CA LEU A 852 24.37 -2.57 -4.43
C LEU A 852 25.77 -1.92 -4.55
N VAL A 853 25.83 -0.69 -5.04
CA VAL A 853 27.02 0.16 -4.87
C VAL A 853 26.87 0.86 -3.53
N VAL A 854 27.26 0.18 -2.45
CA VAL A 854 27.56 0.86 -1.19
C VAL A 854 28.77 1.74 -1.48
N LYS A 855 28.56 3.03 -1.77
CA LYS A 855 29.67 4.00 -1.88
C LYS A 855 30.33 4.07 -0.49
N PRO A 856 31.63 3.73 -0.35
CA PRO A 856 32.35 4.04 0.88
C PRO A 856 32.35 5.55 1.10
N THR A 857 32.16 5.97 2.35
CA THR A 857 32.15 7.38 2.76
C THR A 857 33.47 8.11 2.51
N ALA A 858 33.35 9.43 2.40
CA ALA A 858 34.20 10.40 1.70
C ALA A 858 35.69 10.56 2.10
N VAL A 859 36.49 11.04 1.14
CA VAL A 859 37.68 11.91 1.37
C VAL A 859 37.68 13.03 0.30
N PRO A 860 37.99 14.31 0.63
CA PRO A 860 37.68 15.47 -0.23
C PRO A 860 38.77 15.96 -1.21
N LYS A 861 38.28 16.56 -2.32
CA LYS A 861 38.82 17.59 -3.25
C LYS A 861 40.14 17.37 -4.03
N LYS A 862 40.06 17.51 -5.38
CA LYS A 862 40.58 18.70 -6.13
C LYS A 862 40.32 18.70 -7.67
N SER A 863 39.77 19.85 -8.12
CA SER A 863 39.99 20.69 -9.32
C SER A 863 40.02 20.19 -10.78
N ASN A 864 39.15 20.86 -11.57
CA ASN A 864 39.30 21.48 -12.91
C ASN A 864 39.76 20.65 -14.13
N ASN A 865 38.85 20.46 -15.10
CA ASN A 865 38.88 21.16 -16.40
C ASN A 865 37.69 20.76 -17.28
N GLU A 866 36.88 21.74 -17.70
CA GLU A 866 35.81 21.58 -18.70
C GLU A 866 36.35 21.66 -20.13
N PRO A 867 35.78 20.91 -21.09
CA PRO A 867 35.64 21.33 -22.47
C PRO A 867 34.19 21.77 -22.76
N LYS A 868 34.05 22.98 -23.29
CA LYS A 868 32.78 23.58 -23.76
C LYS A 868 32.17 22.76 -24.91
N ALA A 869 30.91 22.36 -24.76
CA ALA A 869 30.09 21.81 -25.84
C ALA A 869 29.30 22.91 -26.56
N VAL A 870 29.18 22.73 -27.88
CA VAL A 870 28.61 23.63 -28.89
C VAL A 870 27.09 23.76 -28.73
N GLN A 871 26.57 25.00 -28.78
CA GLN A 871 25.14 25.31 -28.82
C GLN A 871 24.52 24.86 -30.16
N SER A 872 23.45 24.05 -30.10
CA SER A 872 22.51 23.85 -31.20
C SER A 872 21.47 24.97 -31.19
N VAL A 873 21.40 25.71 -32.30
CA VAL A 873 20.46 26.80 -32.55
C VAL A 873 19.08 26.23 -32.88
N LEU A 874 18.06 26.58 -32.09
CA LEU A 874 16.64 26.44 -32.47
C LEU A 874 16.22 27.69 -33.27
N PRO A 875 15.30 27.57 -34.26
CA PRO A 875 14.85 28.71 -35.04
C PRO A 875 13.99 29.65 -34.20
N THR A 876 14.27 30.95 -34.30
CA THR A 876 13.49 32.03 -33.72
C THR A 876 12.19 32.26 -34.46
N ASP A 877 11.12 32.47 -33.69
CA ASP A 877 9.87 33.11 -34.11
C ASP A 877 10.15 34.44 -34.84
N ASP A 878 9.67 34.55 -36.08
CA ASP A 878 9.46 35.84 -36.73
C ASP A 878 8.00 36.26 -36.62
N LYS A 879 7.83 37.45 -36.06
CA LYS A 879 6.57 38.19 -35.89
C LYS A 879 6.22 39.03 -37.13
N LYS A 880 4.91 39.33 -37.24
CA LYS A 880 4.20 40.43 -37.96
C LYS A 880 3.88 40.15 -39.43
N GLU A 881 2.69 40.46 -39.94
CA GLU A 881 1.71 41.52 -39.56
C GLU A 881 0.42 41.05 -38.88
#